data_AF-A0A349D359-F1
#
_entry.id   AF-A0A349D359-F1
#
_cell.length_a   1.000
_cell.length_b   1.000
_cell.length_c   1.000
_cell.angle_alpha   90.00
_cell.angle_beta   90.00
_cell.angle_gamma   90.00
#
_symmetry.space_group_name_H-M   'P 1'
#
loop_
_entity.id
_entity.type
_entity.pdbx_description
1 polymer ?
#
loop_
_entity_poly.entity_id
_entity_poly.type
_entity_poly.pdbx_seq_one_letter_code
_entity_poly.pdbx_strand_id
1 'polypeptide(L)'
;MTGLPASVEAHLTEAGFAPTEIMALRKLLEGEALTLRELAAKTGKSTGVLDQAVKKLMSRGIVTRETFNDTPKYLVKSLDAVLQWMREDMEVKRKMLTRKERDFESFIASLKADQTRPEMEYFEGREGVEKAYRKLLESVKDKQLLRFYPVTCREEEDPLRDFRVQYFRERHKRSIFSRVIAQDTPLSRRYRSRDAFEYRETVLVPESEFPYDFEKIIAGDTVACFTVSEEKAYFIRSAALARSERELFEVTWRKAKAAAGAPVQPVSSVQQNASISLSAKTLSSVREFFLSRESVILFTACAVLAAGITFGLWRHNVWLNTERVRERSMAIAVTAATEFDARDIDQLHTKEDVKKPEFMKFVQQLQLIKSQNENVKFAYIDRPTGLKNPAWEVVADADFGDPDIDLNGNGVIEESEQLTMPGQKYPHEDPYLEERLIQPTSILIRDEWGEYYDSTAPIFDSQGKAVAVLFVDIDLQQVHDLTQQTFFPIYYFLGFFLLFVFIRLAAFNRPLFLDLLRILRSRETFMLLGTCTLLAAAITYGFYRHNYNLNLQRVREQVEAIAATAAPEFDADDLRELQGIEDARKPVYRKVVEQLQDIRRRNKEVRYAYILRPTEDPYFYQFVADADSLDIHADADLNEDGLRNDTVPPGYGFYDKDYPDSALVRGQRESTADEAPYEDPWGTWIAGHAPIAEGNGETVAVIGIDIDASEVSRLSSETFNPLLFFIGLFSSFVLMRFVAVHRPLLSEILRKMRLRRL
;
A
#
# COMPACT_ATOMS: atom_id res chain seq x y z
N MET A 1 -18.99 9.14 -46.02
CA MET A 1 -19.01 7.66 -46.05
C MET A 1 -20.38 7.20 -45.56
N THR A 2 -21.31 6.95 -46.47
CA THR A 2 -22.73 6.69 -46.18
C THR A 2 -23.13 5.32 -46.73
N GLY A 3 -22.57 4.25 -46.15
CA GLY A 3 -22.87 2.87 -46.55
C GLY A 3 -23.22 2.01 -45.34
N LEU A 4 -24.09 1.02 -45.54
CA LEU A 4 -24.49 0.04 -44.51
C LEU A 4 -23.31 -0.91 -44.23
N PRO A 5 -22.78 -1.01 -42.99
CA PRO A 5 -21.64 -1.87 -42.68
C PRO A 5 -21.95 -3.36 -42.87
N ALA A 6 -20.96 -4.16 -43.31
CA ALA A 6 -21.12 -5.60 -43.57
C ALA A 6 -21.62 -6.40 -42.36
N SER A 7 -21.19 -6.02 -41.15
CA SER A 7 -21.68 -6.62 -39.90
C SER A 7 -23.19 -6.38 -39.68
N VAL A 8 -23.69 -5.20 -40.06
CA VAL A 8 -25.10 -4.86 -39.94
C VAL A 8 -25.93 -5.58 -41.02
N GLU A 9 -25.39 -5.72 -42.25
CA GLU A 9 -26.02 -6.51 -43.31
C GLU A 9 -26.19 -7.99 -42.91
N ALA A 10 -25.18 -8.58 -42.25
CA ALA A 10 -25.26 -9.95 -41.74
C ALA A 10 -26.39 -10.10 -40.71
N HIS A 11 -26.48 -9.17 -39.75
CA HIS A 11 -27.55 -9.21 -38.74
C HIS A 11 -28.95 -8.98 -39.31
N LEU A 12 -29.10 -8.13 -40.32
CA LEU A 12 -30.39 -7.98 -41.01
C LEU A 12 -30.77 -9.25 -41.78
N THR A 13 -29.80 -9.94 -42.36
CA THR A 13 -30.02 -11.24 -43.02
C THR A 13 -30.49 -12.30 -42.02
N GLU A 14 -29.82 -12.41 -40.87
CA GLU A 14 -30.23 -13.29 -39.76
C GLU A 14 -31.62 -12.93 -39.22
N ALA A 15 -31.98 -11.65 -39.23
CA ALA A 15 -33.30 -11.17 -38.84
C ALA A 15 -34.40 -11.41 -39.89
N GLY A 16 -34.05 -12.01 -41.04
CA GLY A 16 -35.00 -12.39 -42.09
C GLY A 16 -35.25 -11.30 -43.13
N PHE A 17 -34.31 -10.38 -43.35
CA PHE A 17 -34.36 -9.47 -44.49
C PHE A 17 -33.89 -10.18 -45.76
N ALA A 18 -34.65 -10.03 -46.83
CA ALA A 18 -34.26 -10.54 -48.14
C ALA A 18 -33.11 -9.70 -48.71
N PRO A 19 -32.22 -10.28 -49.54
CA PRO A 19 -31.11 -9.52 -50.16
C PRO A 19 -31.58 -8.27 -50.92
N THR A 20 -32.75 -8.32 -51.55
CA THR A 20 -33.35 -7.19 -52.27
C THR A 20 -33.83 -6.07 -51.36
N GLU A 21 -34.24 -6.37 -50.13
CA GLU A 21 -34.59 -5.36 -49.11
C GLU A 21 -33.33 -4.65 -48.60
N ILE A 22 -32.27 -5.41 -48.33
CA ILE A 22 -30.98 -4.86 -47.89
C ILE A 22 -30.38 -3.97 -48.99
N MET A 23 -30.45 -4.40 -50.26
CA MET A 23 -30.00 -3.59 -51.40
C MET A 23 -30.78 -2.28 -51.53
N ALA A 24 -32.12 -2.32 -51.39
CA ALA A 24 -32.96 -1.12 -51.45
C ALA A 24 -32.67 -0.18 -50.27
N LEU A 25 -32.60 -0.72 -49.04
CA LEU A 25 -32.30 0.04 -47.83
C LEU A 25 -30.94 0.72 -47.91
N ARG A 26 -29.91 0.01 -48.37
CA ARG A 26 -28.56 0.56 -48.56
C ARG A 26 -28.57 1.78 -49.47
N LYS A 27 -29.33 1.74 -50.57
CA LYS A 27 -29.45 2.88 -51.49
C LYS A 27 -30.26 4.04 -50.94
N LEU A 28 -31.27 3.77 -50.12
CA LEU A 28 -32.04 4.83 -49.47
C LEU A 28 -31.27 5.50 -48.30
N LEU A 29 -30.34 4.78 -47.66
CA LEU A 29 -29.46 5.31 -46.61
C LEU A 29 -28.35 6.23 -47.13
N GLU A 30 -28.10 6.26 -48.43
CA GLU A 30 -27.15 7.19 -49.06
C GLU A 30 -27.65 8.66 -49.03
N GLY A 31 -28.90 8.90 -48.60
CA GLY A 31 -29.44 10.23 -48.27
C GLY A 31 -30.39 10.83 -49.31
N GLU A 32 -30.74 10.10 -50.37
CA GLU A 32 -31.61 10.59 -51.44
C GLU A 32 -33.00 9.95 -51.39
N ALA A 33 -34.06 10.75 -51.52
CA ALA A 33 -35.41 10.26 -51.79
C ALA A 33 -35.48 9.80 -53.25
N LEU A 34 -35.81 8.52 -53.48
CA LEU A 34 -35.76 7.89 -54.81
C LEU A 34 -37.13 7.39 -55.23
N THR A 35 -37.51 7.66 -56.49
CA THR A 35 -38.60 6.97 -57.16
C THR A 35 -38.27 5.50 -57.35
N LEU A 36 -39.29 4.67 -57.56
CA LEU A 36 -39.09 3.25 -57.84
C LEU A 36 -38.22 3.01 -59.09
N ARG A 37 -38.34 3.89 -60.09
CA ARG A 37 -37.57 3.83 -61.34
C ARG A 37 -36.11 4.20 -61.12
N GLU A 38 -35.84 5.22 -60.31
CA GLU A 38 -34.47 5.60 -59.92
C GLU A 38 -33.81 4.51 -59.07
N LEU A 39 -34.56 3.90 -58.14
CA LEU A 39 -34.07 2.78 -57.34
C LEU A 39 -33.73 1.58 -58.23
N ALA A 40 -34.57 1.27 -59.23
CA ALA A 40 -34.32 0.22 -60.23
C ALA A 40 -33.04 0.47 -61.04
N ALA A 41 -32.83 1.70 -61.50
CA ALA A 41 -31.62 2.10 -62.21
C ALA A 41 -30.37 1.98 -61.31
N LYS A 42 -30.46 2.39 -60.04
CA LYS A 42 -29.32 2.38 -59.10
C LYS A 42 -28.98 0.99 -58.54
N THR A 43 -29.93 0.05 -58.47
CA THR A 43 -29.68 -1.30 -57.94
C THR A 43 -29.58 -2.39 -59.01
N GLY A 44 -29.92 -2.08 -60.27
CA GLY A 44 -29.95 -3.06 -61.37
C GLY A 44 -31.01 -4.15 -61.20
N LYS A 45 -32.11 -3.87 -60.48
CA LYS A 45 -33.21 -4.82 -60.22
C LYS A 45 -34.50 -4.32 -60.87
N SER A 46 -35.39 -5.24 -61.24
CA SER A 46 -36.67 -4.86 -61.86
C SER A 46 -37.54 -4.06 -60.88
N THR A 47 -38.33 -3.13 -61.42
CA THR A 47 -39.23 -2.28 -60.64
C THR A 47 -40.21 -3.10 -59.80
N GLY A 48 -40.71 -4.23 -60.31
CA GLY A 48 -41.61 -5.12 -59.56
C GLY A 48 -40.97 -5.75 -58.32
N VAL A 49 -39.70 -6.17 -58.39
CA VAL A 49 -38.99 -6.76 -57.25
C VAL A 49 -38.70 -5.70 -56.19
N LEU A 50 -38.34 -4.49 -56.61
CA LEU A 50 -38.09 -3.38 -55.70
C LEU A 50 -39.37 -2.84 -55.07
N ASP A 51 -40.51 -2.86 -55.76
CA ASP A 51 -41.79 -2.47 -55.20
C ASP A 51 -42.15 -3.39 -54.02
N GLN A 52 -41.95 -4.70 -54.19
CA GLN A 52 -42.17 -5.66 -53.12
C GLN A 52 -41.19 -5.46 -51.95
N ALA A 53 -39.91 -5.21 -52.23
CA ALA A 53 -38.90 -4.97 -51.20
C ALA A 53 -39.22 -3.71 -50.39
N VAL A 54 -39.55 -2.60 -51.06
CA VAL A 54 -39.89 -1.34 -50.41
C VAL A 54 -41.21 -1.45 -49.64
N LYS A 55 -42.22 -2.17 -50.14
CA LYS A 55 -43.46 -2.45 -49.39
C LYS A 55 -43.21 -3.19 -48.08
N LYS A 56 -42.31 -4.16 -48.06
CA LYS A 56 -41.92 -4.87 -46.83
C LYS A 56 -41.11 -3.99 -45.88
N LEU A 57 -40.22 -3.14 -46.40
CA LEU A 57 -39.52 -2.15 -45.58
C LEU A 57 -40.48 -1.10 -44.99
N MET A 58 -41.52 -0.72 -45.72
CA MET A 58 -42.60 0.14 -45.21
C MET A 58 -43.44 -0.56 -44.14
N SER A 59 -43.80 -1.83 -44.33
CA SER A 59 -44.55 -2.59 -43.32
C SER A 59 -43.74 -2.85 -42.04
N ARG A 60 -42.40 -2.86 -42.14
CA ARG A 60 -41.47 -2.86 -41.01
C ARG A 60 -41.24 -1.46 -40.40
N GLY A 61 -41.86 -0.41 -40.94
CA GLY A 61 -41.74 0.96 -40.43
C GLY A 61 -40.38 1.63 -40.71
N ILE A 62 -39.54 1.02 -41.57
CA ILE A 62 -38.17 1.48 -41.85
C ILE A 62 -38.15 2.51 -42.98
N VAL A 63 -38.98 2.32 -44.01
CA VAL A 63 -39.10 3.22 -45.16
C VAL A 63 -40.47 3.90 -45.16
N THR A 64 -40.55 5.12 -45.69
CA THR A 64 -41.81 5.84 -45.94
C THR A 64 -41.89 6.28 -47.40
N ARG A 65 -43.11 6.57 -47.85
CA ARG A 65 -43.41 7.10 -49.19
C ARG A 65 -43.91 8.52 -49.05
N GLU A 66 -43.26 9.45 -49.73
CA GLU A 66 -43.63 10.86 -49.79
C GLU A 66 -43.75 11.34 -51.24
N THR A 67 -44.56 12.35 -51.49
CA THR A 67 -44.79 12.89 -52.84
C THR A 67 -44.04 14.20 -52.99
N PHE A 68 -43.11 14.25 -53.93
CA PHE A 68 -42.35 15.46 -54.27
C PHE A 68 -42.69 15.84 -55.72
N ASN A 69 -43.23 17.05 -55.93
CA ASN A 69 -43.65 17.55 -57.26
C ASN A 69 -44.51 16.51 -58.01
N ASP A 70 -45.61 16.08 -57.41
CA ASP A 70 -46.54 15.04 -57.91
C ASP A 70 -45.93 13.66 -58.20
N THR A 71 -44.69 13.42 -57.79
CA THR A 71 -43.99 12.14 -58.02
C THR A 71 -43.73 11.42 -56.69
N PRO A 72 -44.15 10.14 -56.54
CA PRO A 72 -43.90 9.39 -55.32
C PRO A 72 -42.44 8.93 -55.21
N LYS A 73 -41.80 9.28 -54.11
CA LYS A 73 -40.45 8.86 -53.74
C LYS A 73 -40.44 8.12 -52.41
N TYR A 74 -39.46 7.24 -52.25
CA TYR A 74 -39.23 6.47 -51.05
C TYR A 74 -37.98 6.97 -50.35
N LEU A 75 -38.02 7.01 -49.02
CA LEU A 75 -36.90 7.41 -48.16
C LEU A 75 -36.95 6.65 -46.84
N VAL A 76 -35.81 6.54 -46.16
CA VAL A 76 -35.75 5.97 -44.81
C VAL A 76 -36.45 6.92 -43.84
N LYS A 77 -37.32 6.38 -42.98
CA LYS A 77 -38.15 7.18 -42.05
C LYS A 77 -37.33 7.96 -41.03
N SER A 78 -36.25 7.36 -40.51
CA SER A 78 -35.24 8.01 -39.67
C SER A 78 -33.98 7.12 -39.61
N LEU A 79 -32.85 7.68 -39.18
CA LEU A 79 -31.62 6.91 -38.99
C LEU A 79 -31.79 5.79 -37.93
N ASP A 80 -32.70 5.97 -36.97
CA ASP A 80 -32.98 5.01 -35.90
C ASP A 80 -34.06 3.97 -36.26
N ALA A 81 -34.72 4.08 -37.42
CA ALA A 81 -35.89 3.27 -37.76
C ALA A 81 -35.59 1.75 -37.78
N VAL A 82 -34.38 1.37 -38.23
CA VAL A 82 -33.92 -0.04 -38.21
C VAL A 82 -33.74 -0.55 -36.78
N LEU A 83 -33.19 0.29 -35.89
CA LEU A 83 -33.01 -0.05 -34.47
C LEU A 83 -34.35 -0.18 -33.75
N GLN A 84 -35.31 0.71 -34.06
CA GLN A 84 -36.66 0.65 -33.51
C GLN A 84 -37.37 -0.64 -33.92
N TRP A 85 -37.36 -0.98 -35.21
CA TRP A 85 -37.93 -2.24 -35.70
C TRP A 85 -37.30 -3.47 -35.01
N MET A 86 -35.97 -3.48 -34.83
CA MET A 86 -35.28 -4.61 -34.18
C MET A 86 -35.72 -4.80 -32.72
N ARG A 87 -35.93 -3.71 -31.98
CA ARG A 87 -36.43 -3.78 -30.59
C ARG A 87 -37.83 -4.40 -30.54
N GLU A 88 -38.71 -4.00 -31.44
CA GLU A 88 -40.07 -4.51 -31.54
C GLU A 88 -40.09 -6.00 -31.94
N ASP A 89 -39.27 -6.41 -32.91
CA ASP A 89 -39.16 -7.81 -33.36
C ASP A 89 -38.65 -8.74 -32.24
N MET A 90 -37.64 -8.31 -31.48
CA MET A 90 -37.14 -9.07 -30.34
C MET A 90 -38.22 -9.30 -29.28
N GLU A 91 -39.03 -8.28 -28.98
CA GLU A 91 -40.09 -8.40 -27.99
C GLU A 91 -41.18 -9.38 -28.43
N VAL A 92 -41.58 -9.33 -29.71
CA VAL A 92 -42.55 -10.26 -30.29
C VAL A 92 -42.03 -11.70 -30.26
N LYS A 93 -40.79 -11.93 -30.69
CA LYS A 93 -40.17 -13.27 -30.67
C LYS A 93 -40.08 -13.85 -29.26
N ARG A 94 -39.68 -13.02 -28.27
CA ARG A 94 -39.63 -13.45 -26.87
C ARG A 94 -41.00 -13.91 -26.37
N LYS A 95 -42.06 -13.13 -26.62
CA LYS A 95 -43.43 -13.48 -26.24
C LYS A 95 -43.89 -14.80 -26.91
N MET A 96 -43.54 -15.01 -28.18
CA MET A 96 -43.86 -16.26 -28.89
C MET A 96 -43.16 -17.48 -28.27
N LEU A 97 -41.86 -17.38 -27.98
CA LEU A 97 -41.09 -18.47 -27.40
C LEU A 97 -41.60 -18.86 -26.01
N THR A 98 -41.89 -17.87 -25.15
CA THR A 98 -42.48 -18.12 -23.83
C THR A 98 -43.84 -18.79 -23.91
N ARG A 99 -44.67 -18.45 -24.91
CA ARG A 99 -45.95 -19.15 -25.12
C ARG A 99 -45.73 -20.63 -25.51
N LYS A 100 -44.81 -20.91 -26.43
CA LYS A 100 -44.49 -22.28 -26.84
C LYS A 100 -44.02 -23.13 -25.67
N GLU A 101 -43.15 -22.57 -24.82
CA GLU A 101 -42.68 -23.22 -23.60
C GLU A 101 -43.85 -23.64 -22.70
N ARG A 102 -44.77 -22.73 -22.42
CA ARG A 102 -45.97 -23.01 -21.61
C ARG A 102 -46.89 -24.06 -22.22
N ASP A 103 -47.03 -24.07 -23.54
CA ASP A 103 -47.84 -25.07 -24.24
C ASP A 103 -47.21 -26.47 -24.09
N PHE A 104 -45.87 -26.58 -24.17
CA PHE A 104 -45.16 -27.83 -23.89
C PHE A 104 -45.28 -28.28 -22.43
N GLU A 105 -45.17 -27.36 -21.46
CA GLU A 105 -45.36 -27.68 -20.04
C GLU A 105 -46.74 -28.26 -19.77
N SER A 106 -47.78 -27.67 -20.36
CA SER A 106 -49.17 -28.13 -20.21
C SER A 106 -49.38 -29.51 -20.83
N PHE A 107 -48.77 -29.77 -21.99
CA PHE A 107 -48.81 -31.08 -22.63
C PHE A 107 -48.14 -32.17 -21.76
N ILE A 108 -46.93 -31.91 -21.25
CA ILE A 108 -46.20 -32.85 -20.39
C ILE A 108 -46.97 -33.14 -19.09
N ALA A 109 -47.63 -32.14 -18.51
CA ALA A 109 -48.44 -32.32 -17.30
C ALA A 109 -49.61 -33.30 -17.52
N SER A 110 -50.24 -33.26 -18.71
CA SER A 110 -51.35 -34.17 -19.05
C SER A 110 -50.93 -35.65 -19.14
N LEU A 111 -49.68 -35.92 -19.56
CA LEU A 111 -49.15 -37.28 -19.68
C LEU A 111 -48.82 -37.95 -18.33
N LYS A 112 -48.62 -37.16 -17.26
CA LYS A 112 -48.23 -37.67 -15.93
C LYS A 112 -49.41 -38.17 -15.08
N ALA A 113 -50.65 -37.88 -15.45
CA ALA A 113 -51.82 -38.22 -14.64
C ALA A 113 -52.19 -39.72 -14.65
N ASP A 114 -51.60 -40.53 -15.54
CA ASP A 114 -52.11 -41.87 -15.87
C ASP A 114 -51.12 -43.04 -15.62
N GLN A 115 -50.20 -42.94 -14.65
CA GLN A 115 -49.29 -44.06 -14.33
C GLN A 115 -49.25 -44.43 -12.85
N THR A 116 -49.88 -45.56 -12.50
CA THR A 116 -49.73 -46.31 -11.24
C THR A 116 -48.51 -47.24 -11.22
N ARG A 117 -47.60 -47.10 -12.19
CA ARG A 117 -46.38 -47.90 -12.31
C ARG A 117 -45.21 -47.20 -11.58
N PRO A 118 -44.41 -47.90 -10.75
CA PRO A 118 -43.21 -47.31 -10.17
C PRO A 118 -42.23 -46.93 -11.28
N GLU A 119 -41.76 -45.69 -11.25
CA GLU A 119 -40.78 -45.18 -12.20
C GLU A 119 -39.42 -45.82 -11.90
N MET A 120 -38.89 -46.56 -12.88
CA MET A 120 -37.58 -47.18 -12.80
C MET A 120 -36.62 -46.46 -13.73
N GLU A 121 -35.46 -46.10 -13.20
CA GLU A 121 -34.38 -45.51 -13.99
C GLU A 121 -33.15 -46.40 -13.94
N TYR A 122 -32.55 -46.64 -15.11
CA TYR A 122 -31.37 -47.47 -15.29
C TYR A 122 -30.18 -46.61 -15.71
N PHE A 123 -29.02 -46.87 -15.11
CA PHE A 123 -27.77 -46.18 -15.39
C PHE A 123 -26.68 -47.22 -15.64
N GLU A 124 -25.98 -47.07 -16.75
CA GLU A 124 -24.94 -47.99 -17.21
C GLU A 124 -23.64 -47.26 -17.52
N GLY A 125 -22.53 -47.94 -17.25
CA GLY A 125 -21.18 -47.43 -17.41
C GLY A 125 -20.78 -46.49 -16.27
N ARG A 126 -19.46 -46.32 -16.10
CA ARG A 126 -18.87 -45.46 -15.05
C ARG A 126 -19.52 -44.08 -14.96
N GLU A 127 -19.64 -43.35 -16.07
CA GLU A 127 -20.27 -42.01 -16.08
C GLU A 127 -21.75 -42.06 -15.70
N GLY A 128 -22.46 -43.12 -16.11
CA GLY A 128 -23.84 -43.38 -15.74
C GLY A 128 -24.01 -43.58 -14.24
N VAL A 129 -23.13 -44.37 -13.62
CA VAL A 129 -23.11 -44.59 -12.17
C VAL A 129 -22.82 -43.28 -11.41
N GLU A 130 -21.84 -42.48 -11.84
CA GLU A 130 -21.58 -41.19 -11.21
C GLU A 130 -22.75 -40.21 -11.35
N LYS A 131 -23.41 -40.20 -12.52
CA LYS A 131 -24.63 -39.44 -12.76
C LYS A 131 -25.77 -39.90 -11.85
N ALA A 132 -25.92 -41.20 -11.64
CA ALA A 132 -26.88 -41.75 -10.70
C ALA A 132 -26.61 -41.19 -9.29
N TYR A 133 -25.40 -41.32 -8.75
CA TYR A 133 -25.06 -40.74 -7.45
C TYR A 133 -25.42 -39.25 -7.34
N ARG A 134 -25.01 -38.42 -8.31
CA ARG A 134 -25.36 -36.98 -8.34
C ARG A 134 -26.87 -36.75 -8.31
N LYS A 135 -27.62 -37.51 -9.12
CA LYS A 135 -29.08 -37.44 -9.20
C LYS A 135 -29.77 -37.92 -7.92
N LEU A 136 -29.19 -38.88 -7.20
CA LEU A 136 -29.76 -39.37 -5.94
C LEU A 136 -29.84 -38.26 -4.89
N LEU A 137 -28.89 -37.32 -4.88
CA LEU A 137 -28.88 -36.19 -3.95
C LEU A 137 -30.11 -35.27 -4.12
N GLU A 138 -30.68 -35.21 -5.32
CA GLU A 138 -31.89 -34.45 -5.62
C GLU A 138 -33.14 -35.14 -5.07
N SER A 139 -33.07 -36.45 -4.79
CA SER A 139 -34.16 -37.24 -4.23
C SER A 139 -34.23 -37.18 -2.70
N VAL A 140 -33.27 -36.53 -2.04
CA VAL A 140 -33.20 -36.44 -0.57
C VAL A 140 -34.15 -35.36 -0.05
N LYS A 141 -35.18 -35.78 0.68
CA LYS A 141 -36.14 -34.86 1.33
C LYS A 141 -35.76 -34.51 2.77
N ASP A 142 -35.29 -35.49 3.55
CA ASP A 142 -35.11 -35.36 5.01
C ASP A 142 -33.65 -35.13 5.44
N LYS A 143 -32.83 -34.54 4.56
CA LYS A 143 -31.39 -34.30 4.81
C LYS A 143 -30.62 -35.55 5.27
N GLN A 144 -31.11 -36.73 4.89
CA GLN A 144 -30.54 -38.00 5.32
C GLN A 144 -30.52 -39.03 4.19
N LEU A 145 -29.44 -39.82 4.14
CA LEU A 145 -29.32 -41.04 3.36
C LEU A 145 -29.17 -42.24 4.29
N LEU A 146 -29.89 -43.32 4.00
CA LEU A 146 -29.74 -44.60 4.70
C LEU A 146 -29.10 -45.58 3.74
N ARG A 147 -27.98 -46.20 4.14
CA ARG A 147 -27.12 -46.93 3.22
C ARG A 147 -26.72 -48.28 3.80
N PHE A 148 -26.94 -49.34 3.04
CA PHE A 148 -26.26 -50.61 3.23
C PHE A 148 -25.07 -50.64 2.29
N TYR A 149 -23.86 -50.76 2.84
CA TYR A 149 -22.63 -50.71 2.05
C TYR A 149 -21.72 -51.90 2.30
N PRO A 150 -21.61 -52.83 1.33
CA PRO A 150 -20.60 -53.86 1.36
C PRO A 150 -19.22 -53.25 1.07
N VAL A 151 -18.37 -53.13 2.08
CA VAL A 151 -17.01 -52.61 1.90
C VAL A 151 -16.11 -53.73 1.36
N THR A 152 -15.85 -53.72 0.06
CA THR A 152 -15.15 -54.82 -0.65
C THR A 152 -13.70 -54.52 -1.03
N CYS A 153 -13.26 -53.26 -1.01
CA CYS A 153 -11.91 -52.84 -1.38
C CYS A 153 -11.39 -51.71 -0.48
N ARG A 154 -10.09 -51.40 -0.58
CA ARG A 154 -9.50 -50.22 0.07
C ARG A 154 -9.87 -48.96 -0.70
N GLU A 155 -9.80 -47.81 -0.05
CA GLU A 155 -10.23 -46.56 -0.67
C GLU A 155 -9.28 -46.07 -1.76
N GLU A 156 -8.03 -46.51 -1.74
CA GLU A 156 -7.07 -46.31 -2.83
C GLU A 156 -7.36 -47.18 -4.06
N GLU A 157 -8.12 -48.27 -3.88
CA GLU A 157 -8.48 -49.26 -4.90
C GLU A 157 -9.89 -49.03 -5.47
N ASP A 158 -10.69 -48.13 -4.87
CA ASP A 158 -12.05 -47.82 -5.32
C ASP A 158 -12.02 -47.15 -6.71
N PRO A 159 -12.63 -47.74 -7.77
CA PRO A 159 -12.66 -47.16 -9.11
C PRO A 159 -13.30 -45.77 -9.16
N LEU A 160 -14.17 -45.45 -8.20
CA LEU A 160 -14.85 -44.17 -8.06
C LEU A 160 -14.22 -43.28 -6.98
N ARG A 161 -12.99 -43.55 -6.51
CA ARG A 161 -12.32 -42.80 -5.43
C ARG A 161 -12.44 -41.27 -5.55
N ASP A 162 -11.98 -40.70 -6.67
CA ASP A 162 -11.95 -39.24 -6.85
C ASP A 162 -13.37 -38.66 -6.92
N PHE A 163 -14.29 -39.39 -7.55
CA PHE A 163 -15.70 -39.04 -7.58
C PHE A 163 -16.36 -39.11 -6.19
N ARG A 164 -16.14 -40.17 -5.42
CA ARG A 164 -16.71 -40.36 -4.07
C ARG A 164 -16.23 -39.27 -3.11
N VAL A 165 -14.99 -38.78 -3.29
CA VAL A 165 -14.47 -37.61 -2.55
C VAL A 165 -15.29 -36.35 -2.82
N GLN A 166 -15.59 -36.07 -4.09
CA GLN A 166 -16.43 -34.92 -4.45
C GLN A 166 -17.89 -35.13 -4.00
N TYR A 167 -18.40 -36.36 -4.14
CA TYR A 167 -19.75 -36.74 -3.75
C TYR A 167 -20.02 -36.53 -2.25
N PHE A 168 -19.09 -36.93 -1.36
CA PHE A 168 -19.28 -36.67 0.07
C PHE A 168 -19.22 -35.17 0.39
N ARG A 169 -18.35 -34.39 -0.27
CA ARG A 169 -18.27 -32.93 -0.06
C ARG A 169 -19.57 -32.24 -0.45
N GLU A 170 -20.16 -32.66 -1.56
CA GLU A 170 -21.45 -32.14 -2.02
C GLU A 170 -22.60 -32.53 -1.07
N ARG A 171 -22.61 -33.78 -0.56
CA ARG A 171 -23.54 -34.18 0.52
C ARG A 171 -23.39 -33.28 1.74
N HIS A 172 -22.17 -33.06 2.21
CA HIS A 172 -21.88 -32.24 3.38
C HIS A 172 -22.31 -30.78 3.19
N LYS A 173 -22.03 -30.18 2.02
CA LYS A 173 -22.48 -28.82 1.65
C LYS A 173 -24.00 -28.68 1.69
N ARG A 174 -24.73 -29.74 1.30
CA ARG A 174 -26.20 -29.79 1.35
C ARG A 174 -26.75 -30.20 2.73
N SER A 175 -25.88 -30.43 3.72
CA SER A 175 -26.19 -30.96 5.05
C SER A 175 -26.91 -32.31 5.01
N ILE A 176 -26.55 -33.17 4.06
CA ILE A 176 -27.13 -34.51 3.91
C ILE A 176 -26.28 -35.53 4.67
N PHE A 177 -26.76 -35.94 5.84
CA PHE A 177 -26.07 -36.91 6.71
C PHE A 177 -26.31 -38.34 6.23
N SER A 178 -25.27 -39.20 6.23
CA SER A 178 -25.43 -40.61 5.82
C SER A 178 -25.32 -41.54 7.02
N ARG A 179 -26.32 -42.40 7.22
CA ARG A 179 -26.21 -43.55 8.12
C ARG A 179 -25.89 -44.80 7.32
N VAL A 180 -24.85 -45.52 7.70
CA VAL A 180 -24.30 -46.66 6.96
C VAL A 180 -24.32 -47.92 7.84
N ILE A 181 -24.87 -49.00 7.31
CA ILE A 181 -24.71 -50.34 7.87
C ILE A 181 -23.71 -51.08 6.98
N ALA A 182 -22.68 -51.68 7.57
CA ALA A 182 -21.65 -52.44 6.87
C ALA A 182 -21.30 -53.73 7.66
N GLN A 183 -20.77 -54.75 7.00
CA GLN A 183 -20.29 -55.96 7.68
C GLN A 183 -19.07 -55.68 8.56
N ASP A 184 -18.92 -56.36 9.70
CA ASP A 184 -17.79 -56.20 10.62
C ASP A 184 -16.51 -56.88 10.10
N THR A 185 -15.88 -56.27 9.11
CA THR A 185 -14.60 -56.71 8.53
C THR A 185 -13.49 -55.68 8.78
N PRO A 186 -12.21 -56.04 8.62
CA PRO A 186 -11.11 -55.08 8.71
C PRO A 186 -11.28 -53.86 7.77
N LEU A 187 -11.80 -54.07 6.56
CA LEU A 187 -12.07 -52.99 5.60
C LEU A 187 -13.17 -52.06 6.09
N SER A 188 -14.27 -52.60 6.63
CA SER A 188 -15.35 -51.76 7.18
C SER A 188 -14.96 -51.00 8.45
N ARG A 189 -14.07 -51.56 9.29
CA ARG A 189 -13.53 -50.83 10.46
C ARG A 189 -12.67 -49.65 10.04
N ARG A 190 -11.87 -49.80 8.97
CA ARG A 190 -11.12 -48.70 8.34
C ARG A 190 -12.06 -47.68 7.71
N TYR A 191 -13.11 -48.13 7.02
CA TYR A 191 -14.14 -47.25 6.47
C TYR A 191 -14.85 -46.43 7.56
N ARG A 192 -15.16 -47.05 8.71
CA ARG A 192 -15.79 -46.41 9.89
C ARG A 192 -14.90 -45.38 10.57
N SER A 193 -13.57 -45.55 10.59
CA SER A 193 -12.67 -44.58 11.26
C SER A 193 -12.71 -43.18 10.62
N ARG A 194 -13.23 -43.07 9.41
CA ARG A 194 -13.39 -41.82 8.64
C ARG A 194 -14.77 -41.18 8.78
N ASP A 195 -15.68 -41.76 9.57
CA ASP A 195 -17.07 -41.33 9.66
C ASP A 195 -17.22 -39.84 10.02
N ALA A 196 -16.47 -39.40 11.03
CA ALA A 196 -16.44 -38.00 11.46
C ALA A 196 -15.95 -37.05 10.35
N PHE A 197 -15.05 -37.51 9.47
CA PHE A 197 -14.52 -36.74 8.36
C PHE A 197 -15.49 -36.70 7.16
N GLU A 198 -16.24 -37.78 6.90
CA GLU A 198 -17.09 -37.93 5.71
C GLU A 198 -18.59 -37.67 5.94
N TYR A 199 -18.91 -37.00 7.04
CA TYR A 199 -20.27 -36.60 7.40
C TYR A 199 -21.25 -37.78 7.33
N ARG A 200 -20.86 -38.86 8.02
CA ARG A 200 -21.63 -40.10 8.13
C ARG A 200 -21.46 -40.74 9.50
N GLU A 201 -22.27 -41.74 9.76
CA GLU A 201 -22.12 -42.66 10.88
C GLU A 201 -22.29 -44.08 10.38
N THR A 202 -21.38 -44.97 10.76
CA THR A 202 -21.34 -46.36 10.33
C THR A 202 -21.48 -47.28 11.54
N VAL A 203 -22.47 -48.18 11.50
CA VAL A 203 -22.60 -49.30 12.43
C VAL A 203 -22.18 -50.59 11.75
N LEU A 204 -21.53 -51.46 12.51
CA LEU A 204 -21.04 -52.74 12.01
C LEU A 204 -21.95 -53.85 12.51
N VAL A 205 -22.31 -54.78 11.62
CA VAL A 205 -23.08 -55.98 11.92
C VAL A 205 -22.25 -57.22 11.59
N PRO A 206 -22.47 -58.37 12.26
CA PRO A 206 -21.82 -59.63 11.87
C PRO A 206 -22.04 -59.91 10.39
N GLU A 207 -21.03 -60.47 9.71
CA GLU A 207 -21.10 -60.74 8.27
C GLU A 207 -22.27 -61.67 7.90
N SER A 208 -22.62 -62.61 8.77
CA SER A 208 -23.80 -63.48 8.64
C SER A 208 -25.15 -62.74 8.70
N GLU A 209 -25.17 -61.51 9.20
CA GLU A 209 -26.37 -60.67 9.31
C GLU A 209 -26.44 -59.56 8.24
N PHE A 210 -25.46 -59.48 7.32
CA PHE A 210 -25.44 -58.50 6.23
C PHE A 210 -25.84 -59.15 4.89
N PRO A 211 -27.06 -58.91 4.37
CA PRO A 211 -27.62 -59.71 3.27
C PRO A 211 -27.35 -59.16 1.86
N TYR A 212 -26.49 -58.15 1.71
CA TYR A 212 -26.31 -57.43 0.43
C TYR A 212 -24.89 -57.58 -0.11
N ASP A 213 -24.77 -57.91 -1.39
CA ASP A 213 -23.54 -57.90 -2.19
C ASP A 213 -23.38 -56.62 -3.03
N PHE A 214 -24.43 -55.81 -3.11
CA PHE A 214 -24.45 -54.49 -3.74
C PHE A 214 -24.70 -53.38 -2.72
N GLU A 215 -24.41 -52.14 -3.12
CA GLU A 215 -24.69 -50.96 -2.31
C GLU A 215 -26.15 -50.53 -2.47
N LYS A 216 -26.90 -50.48 -1.37
CA LYS A 216 -28.30 -50.00 -1.36
C LYS A 216 -28.38 -48.67 -0.63
N ILE A 217 -29.04 -47.66 -1.23
CA ILE A 217 -29.25 -46.34 -0.62
C ILE A 217 -30.73 -45.96 -0.69
N ILE A 218 -31.29 -45.50 0.42
CA ILE A 218 -32.66 -45.02 0.53
C ILE A 218 -32.63 -43.49 0.68
N ALA A 219 -33.31 -42.79 -0.24
CA ALA A 219 -33.37 -41.32 -0.31
C ALA A 219 -34.79 -40.87 -0.65
N GLY A 220 -35.51 -40.28 0.32
CA GLY A 220 -36.91 -39.88 0.12
C GLY A 220 -37.79 -41.10 -0.24
N ASP A 221 -38.42 -41.04 -1.42
CA ASP A 221 -39.25 -42.12 -1.98
C ASP A 221 -38.50 -43.01 -2.98
N THR A 222 -37.17 -42.85 -3.07
CA THR A 222 -36.30 -43.58 -4.01
C THR A 222 -35.46 -44.61 -3.26
N VAL A 223 -35.48 -45.86 -3.75
CA VAL A 223 -34.51 -46.91 -3.39
C VAL A 223 -33.54 -47.06 -4.55
N ALA A 224 -32.26 -46.85 -4.28
CA ALA A 224 -31.18 -46.90 -5.25
C ALA A 224 -30.26 -48.09 -4.97
N CYS A 225 -29.94 -48.87 -5.99
CA CYS A 225 -29.00 -49.98 -5.92
C CYS A 225 -27.81 -49.69 -6.82
N PHE A 226 -26.58 -49.85 -6.32
CA PHE A 226 -25.33 -49.61 -7.03
C PHE A 226 -24.46 -50.86 -6.99
N THR A 227 -24.05 -51.34 -8.16
CA THR A 227 -23.07 -52.41 -8.32
C THR A 227 -21.87 -51.85 -9.07
N VAL A 228 -20.91 -51.29 -8.32
CA VAL A 228 -19.78 -50.53 -8.90
C VAL A 228 -18.87 -51.43 -9.73
N SER A 229 -18.66 -52.69 -9.34
CA SER A 229 -17.89 -53.68 -10.10
C SER A 229 -18.49 -54.00 -11.46
N GLU A 230 -19.80 -53.85 -11.62
CA GLU A 230 -20.51 -54.04 -12.90
C GLU A 230 -20.80 -52.72 -13.62
N GLU A 231 -20.41 -51.58 -13.05
CA GLU A 231 -20.74 -50.24 -13.53
C GLU A 231 -22.25 -50.02 -13.77
N LYS A 232 -23.10 -50.53 -12.87
CA LYS A 232 -24.56 -50.40 -12.98
C LYS A 232 -25.19 -49.74 -11.76
N ALA A 233 -26.24 -48.96 -12.00
CA ALA A 233 -27.11 -48.45 -10.95
C ALA A 233 -28.59 -48.42 -11.37
N TYR A 234 -29.48 -48.61 -10.39
CA TYR A 234 -30.93 -48.69 -10.61
C TYR A 234 -31.66 -47.87 -9.57
N PHE A 235 -32.57 -46.99 -9.99
CA PHE A 235 -33.47 -46.26 -9.10
C PHE A 235 -34.88 -46.79 -9.24
N ILE A 236 -35.50 -47.08 -8.10
CA ILE A 236 -36.91 -47.46 -8.00
C ILE A 236 -37.61 -46.37 -7.19
N ARG A 237 -38.44 -45.56 -7.85
CA ARG A 237 -39.25 -44.53 -7.19
C ARG A 237 -40.59 -45.12 -6.77
N SER A 238 -40.71 -45.45 -5.49
CA SER A 238 -41.93 -45.99 -4.88
C SER A 238 -41.95 -45.70 -3.39
N ALA A 239 -42.91 -44.86 -2.96
CA ALA A 239 -43.06 -44.48 -1.56
C ALA A 239 -43.34 -45.68 -0.64
N ALA A 240 -44.09 -46.69 -1.13
CA ALA A 240 -44.38 -47.91 -0.38
C ALA A 240 -43.11 -48.74 -0.15
N LEU A 241 -42.29 -48.93 -1.19
CA LEU A 241 -41.03 -49.67 -1.10
C LEU A 241 -40.01 -48.94 -0.21
N ALA A 242 -39.83 -47.63 -0.42
CA ALA A 242 -38.88 -46.84 0.36
C ALA A 242 -39.24 -46.81 1.85
N ARG A 243 -40.54 -46.84 2.20
CA ARG A 243 -41.00 -46.95 3.59
C ARG A 243 -40.58 -48.29 4.21
N SER A 244 -40.86 -49.40 3.53
CA SER A 244 -40.52 -50.74 4.02
C SER A 244 -39.01 -50.92 4.21
N GLU A 245 -38.19 -50.46 3.25
CA GLU A 245 -36.72 -50.56 3.31
C GLU A 245 -36.14 -49.67 4.43
N ARG A 246 -36.75 -48.51 4.69
CA ARG A 246 -36.36 -47.63 5.80
C ARG A 246 -36.63 -48.29 7.16
N GLU A 247 -37.79 -48.93 7.33
CA GLU A 247 -38.10 -49.66 8.57
C GLU A 247 -37.10 -50.78 8.84
N LEU A 248 -36.75 -51.56 7.80
CA LEU A 248 -35.71 -52.58 7.89
C LEU A 248 -34.36 -51.98 8.31
N PHE A 249 -33.96 -50.87 7.71
CA PHE A 249 -32.74 -50.15 8.10
C PHE A 249 -32.74 -49.76 9.57
N GLU A 250 -33.83 -49.17 10.08
CA GLU A 250 -33.92 -48.71 11.47
C GLU A 250 -33.88 -49.84 12.50
N VAL A 251 -34.46 -50.99 12.18
CA VAL A 251 -34.40 -52.17 13.05
C VAL A 251 -32.95 -52.67 13.17
N THR A 252 -32.28 -52.84 12.03
CA THR A 252 -30.88 -53.29 11.99
C THR A 252 -29.95 -52.29 12.66
N TRP A 253 -30.16 -50.98 12.43
CA TRP A 253 -29.40 -49.90 13.03
C TRP A 253 -29.47 -49.91 14.57
N ARG A 254 -30.68 -50.03 15.14
CA ARG A 254 -30.88 -50.10 16.59
C ARG A 254 -30.25 -51.34 17.21
N LYS A 255 -30.38 -52.50 16.56
CA LYS A 255 -29.76 -53.76 17.01
C LYS A 255 -28.23 -53.63 17.07
N ALA A 256 -27.62 -53.08 16.02
CA ALA A 256 -26.17 -52.87 15.95
C ALA A 256 -25.66 -51.88 17.01
N LYS A 257 -26.39 -50.79 17.25
CA LYS A 257 -26.06 -49.81 18.30
C LYS A 257 -26.13 -50.38 19.70
N ALA A 258 -27.12 -51.23 19.99
CA ALA A 258 -27.25 -51.90 21.28
C ALA A 258 -26.10 -52.89 21.54
N ALA A 259 -25.64 -53.61 20.51
CA ALA A 259 -24.53 -54.55 20.62
C ALA A 259 -23.17 -53.86 20.89
N ALA A 260 -22.99 -52.62 20.45
CA ALA A 260 -21.76 -51.83 20.67
C ALA A 260 -21.61 -51.26 22.10
N GLY A 261 -22.63 -51.40 22.96
CA GLY A 261 -22.68 -50.87 24.33
C GLY A 261 -22.22 -51.81 25.45
N ALA A 262 -21.61 -52.96 25.14
CA ALA A 262 -21.07 -53.91 26.14
C ALA A 262 -19.62 -53.55 26.55
N PRO A 263 -19.25 -53.68 27.84
CA PRO A 263 -18.06 -53.03 28.39
C PRO A 263 -16.76 -53.81 28.13
N VAL A 264 -15.74 -53.10 27.65
CA VAL A 264 -14.32 -53.43 27.85
C VAL A 264 -13.64 -52.18 28.42
N GLN A 265 -13.18 -52.27 29.67
CA GLN A 265 -12.40 -51.23 30.37
C GLN A 265 -10.90 -51.32 30.00
N PRO A 266 -10.00 -50.46 30.53
CA PRO A 266 -9.84 -49.06 30.12
C PRO A 266 -8.36 -48.78 29.78
N VAL A 267 -8.09 -47.84 28.85
CA VAL A 267 -6.80 -47.13 28.88
C VAL A 267 -7.11 -45.64 28.95
N SER A 268 -6.92 -45.14 30.17
CA SER A 268 -6.43 -43.81 30.51
C SER A 268 -7.04 -42.64 29.74
N SER A 269 -8.02 -42.03 30.38
CA SER A 269 -8.56 -40.71 30.08
C SER A 269 -7.45 -39.66 29.92
N VAL A 270 -7.15 -39.30 28.67
CA VAL A 270 -6.80 -37.92 28.34
C VAL A 270 -8.10 -37.24 27.92
N GLN A 271 -8.66 -36.52 28.89
CA GLN A 271 -9.55 -35.37 28.81
C GLN A 271 -10.33 -35.14 27.50
N GLN A 272 -11.65 -35.21 27.63
CA GLN A 272 -12.61 -34.60 26.70
C GLN A 272 -12.23 -33.14 26.44
N ASN A 273 -11.68 -32.89 25.26
CA ASN A 273 -11.87 -31.69 24.45
C ASN A 273 -11.03 -31.83 23.18
N ALA A 274 -11.62 -32.43 22.15
CA ALA A 274 -11.12 -32.25 20.78
C ALA A 274 -12.21 -31.56 19.98
N SER A 275 -12.44 -30.28 20.28
CA SER A 275 -12.83 -29.34 19.24
C SER A 275 -11.87 -29.58 18.07
N ILE A 276 -12.38 -29.93 16.89
CA ILE A 276 -11.55 -29.92 15.69
C ILE A 276 -10.92 -28.53 15.64
N SER A 277 -9.61 -28.51 15.83
CA SER A 277 -8.83 -27.29 15.87
C SER A 277 -9.26 -26.39 14.72
N LEU A 278 -9.47 -25.10 15.02
CA LEU A 278 -9.70 -24.07 14.01
C LEU A 278 -8.68 -24.20 12.86
N SER A 279 -7.46 -24.65 13.16
CA SER A 279 -6.38 -24.89 12.19
C SER A 279 -6.73 -25.89 11.09
N ALA A 280 -7.47 -26.97 11.39
CA ALA A 280 -7.77 -28.01 10.40
C ALA A 280 -8.88 -27.58 9.43
N LYS A 281 -9.85 -26.77 9.90
CA LYS A 281 -10.89 -26.17 9.05
C LYS A 281 -10.34 -25.03 8.21
N THR A 282 -9.47 -24.18 8.76
CA THR A 282 -8.84 -23.10 7.99
C THR A 282 -7.95 -23.65 6.88
N LEU A 283 -7.13 -24.67 7.14
CA LEU A 283 -6.16 -25.21 6.16
C LEU A 283 -6.78 -25.71 4.84
N SER A 284 -7.98 -26.31 4.86
CA SER A 284 -8.63 -26.82 3.64
C SER A 284 -9.24 -25.71 2.78
N SER A 285 -9.90 -24.72 3.40
CA SER A 285 -10.44 -23.53 2.71
C SER A 285 -9.34 -22.56 2.28
N VAL A 286 -8.27 -22.46 3.06
CA VAL A 286 -7.02 -21.78 2.72
C VAL A 286 -6.44 -22.43 1.46
N ARG A 287 -6.32 -23.76 1.41
CA ARG A 287 -5.78 -24.46 0.23
C ARG A 287 -6.57 -24.17 -1.06
N GLU A 288 -7.90 -24.09 -1.01
CA GLU A 288 -8.74 -23.78 -2.18
C GLU A 288 -8.64 -22.30 -2.59
N PHE A 289 -8.60 -21.40 -1.60
CA PHE A 289 -8.35 -19.96 -1.81
C PHE A 289 -6.96 -19.68 -2.43
N PHE A 290 -5.93 -20.44 -2.06
CA PHE A 290 -4.56 -20.27 -2.58
C PHE A 290 -4.29 -20.97 -3.92
N LEU A 291 -5.19 -21.83 -4.42
CA LEU A 291 -4.98 -22.63 -5.64
C LEU A 291 -5.83 -22.18 -6.84
N SER A 292 -6.65 -21.13 -6.71
CA SER A 292 -7.53 -20.66 -7.78
C SER A 292 -6.78 -19.80 -8.81
N ARG A 293 -7.26 -19.82 -10.05
CA ARG A 293 -6.74 -18.99 -11.16
C ARG A 293 -6.89 -17.49 -10.87
N GLU A 294 -7.97 -17.11 -10.21
CA GLU A 294 -8.30 -15.72 -9.84
C GLU A 294 -7.39 -15.21 -8.72
N SER A 295 -7.09 -16.05 -7.73
CA SER A 295 -6.19 -15.69 -6.63
C SER A 295 -4.75 -15.47 -7.12
N VAL A 296 -4.26 -16.26 -8.08
CA VAL A 296 -2.89 -16.09 -8.60
C VAL A 296 -2.71 -14.74 -9.30
N ILE A 297 -3.66 -14.29 -10.13
CA ILE A 297 -3.59 -12.95 -10.74
C ILE A 297 -3.62 -11.85 -9.69
N LEU A 298 -4.54 -11.96 -8.74
CA LEU A 298 -4.65 -10.98 -7.67
C LEU A 298 -3.34 -10.91 -6.88
N PHE A 299 -2.75 -12.05 -6.53
CA PHE A 299 -1.47 -12.09 -5.82
C PHE A 299 -0.32 -11.51 -6.65
N THR A 300 -0.23 -11.79 -7.96
CA THR A 300 0.81 -11.18 -8.82
C THR A 300 0.61 -9.67 -8.96
N ALA A 301 -0.62 -9.20 -9.17
CA ALA A 301 -0.90 -7.77 -9.25
C ALA A 301 -0.59 -7.07 -7.91
N CYS A 302 -0.99 -7.69 -6.79
CA CYS A 302 -0.60 -7.23 -5.46
C CYS A 302 0.91 -7.31 -5.23
N ALA A 303 1.62 -8.29 -5.79
CA ALA A 303 3.08 -8.41 -5.70
C ALA A 303 3.77 -7.26 -6.41
N VAL A 304 3.38 -6.98 -7.65
CA VAL A 304 3.95 -5.88 -8.44
C VAL A 304 3.63 -4.53 -7.79
N LEU A 305 2.40 -4.36 -7.31
CA LEU A 305 2.00 -3.15 -6.59
C LEU A 305 2.75 -2.99 -5.27
N ALA A 306 2.90 -4.06 -4.49
CA ALA A 306 3.68 -4.06 -3.25
C ALA A 306 5.16 -3.80 -3.51
N ALA A 307 5.74 -4.39 -4.56
CA ALA A 307 7.13 -4.15 -4.97
C ALA A 307 7.33 -2.70 -5.41
N GLY A 308 6.42 -2.15 -6.22
CA GLY A 308 6.46 -0.75 -6.65
C GLY A 308 6.31 0.23 -5.49
N ILE A 309 5.38 -0.03 -4.57
CA ILE A 309 5.23 0.75 -3.33
C ILE A 309 6.51 0.64 -2.49
N THR A 310 7.03 -0.57 -2.27
CA THR A 310 8.25 -0.77 -1.48
C THR A 310 9.45 -0.06 -2.09
N PHE A 311 9.63 -0.13 -3.41
CA PHE A 311 10.69 0.59 -4.10
C PHE A 311 10.52 2.11 -4.02
N GLY A 312 9.29 2.61 -4.19
CA GLY A 312 8.98 4.02 -4.02
C GLY A 312 9.27 4.50 -2.60
N LEU A 313 8.92 3.70 -1.59
CA LEU A 313 9.20 3.97 -0.18
C LEU A 313 10.69 3.95 0.12
N TRP A 314 11.42 2.96 -0.39
CA TRP A 314 12.86 2.90 -0.24
C TRP A 314 13.51 4.15 -0.83
N ARG A 315 13.14 4.52 -2.07
CA ARG A 315 13.66 5.72 -2.73
C ARG A 315 13.31 7.00 -1.97
N HIS A 316 12.08 7.11 -1.46
CA HIS A 316 11.63 8.26 -0.69
C HIS A 316 12.33 8.36 0.67
N ASN A 317 12.55 7.22 1.34
CA ASN A 317 13.24 7.16 2.63
C ASN A 317 14.73 7.50 2.48
N VAL A 318 15.39 6.98 1.44
CA VAL A 318 16.77 7.38 1.08
C VAL A 318 16.79 8.89 0.85
N TRP A 319 15.91 9.40 -0.02
CA TRP A 319 15.87 10.83 -0.33
C TRP A 319 15.68 11.70 0.93
N LEU A 320 14.75 11.37 1.83
CA LEU A 320 14.53 12.11 3.07
C LEU A 320 15.75 12.08 4.00
N ASN A 321 16.36 10.92 4.20
CA ASN A 321 17.53 10.80 5.06
C ASN A 321 18.75 11.52 4.47
N THR A 322 18.90 11.46 3.16
CA THR A 322 19.91 12.19 2.41
C THR A 322 19.69 13.70 2.55
N GLU A 323 18.48 14.22 2.36
CA GLU A 323 18.17 15.65 2.59
C GLU A 323 18.32 16.09 4.05
N ARG A 324 18.05 15.20 5.02
CA ARG A 324 18.33 15.45 6.45
C ARG A 324 19.82 15.71 6.69
N VAL A 325 20.67 14.82 6.17
CA VAL A 325 22.13 14.97 6.30
C VAL A 325 22.62 16.22 5.58
N ARG A 326 22.08 16.51 4.39
CA ARG A 326 22.41 17.70 3.61
C ARG A 326 22.13 19.00 4.37
N GLU A 327 20.93 19.17 4.92
CA GLU A 327 20.56 20.37 5.66
C GLU A 327 21.35 20.52 6.95
N ARG A 328 21.57 19.41 7.67
CA ARG A 328 22.42 19.42 8.86
C ARG A 328 23.85 19.85 8.53
N SER A 329 24.46 19.27 7.50
CA SER A 329 25.82 19.61 7.08
C SER A 329 25.93 21.09 6.65
N MET A 330 24.95 21.56 5.88
CA MET A 330 24.86 22.97 5.50
C MET A 330 24.74 23.89 6.72
N ALA A 331 23.90 23.55 7.69
CA ALA A 331 23.71 24.36 8.90
C ALA A 331 25.01 24.46 9.72
N ILE A 332 25.80 23.38 9.80
CA ILE A 332 27.12 23.40 10.45
C ILE A 332 28.07 24.33 9.70
N ALA A 333 28.24 24.15 8.38
CA ALA A 333 29.16 24.98 7.60
C ALA A 333 28.80 26.48 7.69
N VAL A 334 27.51 26.79 7.54
CA VAL A 334 27.00 28.16 7.59
C VAL A 334 27.16 28.79 8.98
N THR A 335 27.02 28.00 10.04
CA THR A 335 27.20 28.46 11.42
C THR A 335 28.68 28.63 11.77
N ALA A 336 29.53 27.68 11.40
CA ALA A 336 30.95 27.71 11.74
C ALA A 336 31.78 28.74 10.95
N ALA A 337 31.38 29.12 9.72
CA ALA A 337 32.22 29.95 8.86
C ALA A 337 32.61 31.32 9.46
N THR A 338 31.82 31.86 10.40
CA THR A 338 32.07 33.14 11.07
C THR A 338 33.12 33.07 12.17
N GLU A 339 33.44 31.87 12.66
CA GLU A 339 34.48 31.66 13.65
C GLU A 339 35.90 31.93 13.10
N PHE A 340 36.04 32.00 11.78
CA PHE A 340 37.31 32.12 11.08
C PHE A 340 37.56 33.55 10.60
N ASP A 341 38.60 34.20 11.17
CA ASP A 341 38.97 35.57 10.82
C ASP A 341 39.76 35.61 9.50
N ALA A 342 39.27 36.38 8.52
CA ALA A 342 39.95 36.61 7.25
C ALA A 342 41.40 37.12 7.39
N ARG A 343 41.72 37.85 8.47
CA ARG A 343 43.08 38.33 8.75
C ARG A 343 44.01 37.20 9.15
N ASP A 344 43.51 36.21 9.88
CA ASP A 344 44.28 35.03 10.27
C ASP A 344 44.49 34.13 9.04
N ILE A 345 43.50 34.02 8.14
CA ILE A 345 43.62 33.31 6.86
C ILE A 345 44.74 33.90 5.98
N ASP A 346 44.85 35.23 5.90
CA ASP A 346 45.89 35.92 5.12
C ASP A 346 47.31 35.70 5.68
N GLN A 347 47.44 35.13 6.87
CA GLN A 347 48.75 34.78 7.43
C GLN A 347 49.24 33.40 7.01
N LEU A 348 48.41 32.53 6.43
CA LEU A 348 48.72 31.11 6.24
C LEU A 348 48.90 30.80 4.76
N HIS A 349 50.13 30.75 4.23
CA HIS A 349 50.43 30.62 2.80
C HIS A 349 51.42 29.53 2.41
N THR A 350 52.20 29.00 3.35
CA THR A 350 53.20 27.97 3.05
C THR A 350 53.18 26.86 4.09
N LYS A 351 53.75 25.70 3.74
CA LYS A 351 53.80 24.54 4.64
C LYS A 351 54.48 24.85 5.98
N GLU A 352 55.38 25.82 6.02
CA GLU A 352 56.07 26.26 7.24
C GLU A 352 55.13 26.98 8.23
N ASP A 353 53.98 27.49 7.75
CA ASP A 353 53.02 28.25 8.54
C ASP A 353 52.23 27.39 9.53
N VAL A 354 52.36 26.06 9.48
CA VAL A 354 51.82 25.15 10.52
C VAL A 354 52.35 25.44 11.92
N LYS A 355 53.46 26.18 12.03
CA LYS A 355 54.05 26.61 13.31
C LYS A 355 53.43 27.89 13.86
N LYS A 356 52.60 28.57 13.07
CA LYS A 356 51.96 29.82 13.47
C LYS A 356 50.81 29.55 14.45
N PRO A 357 50.61 30.40 15.46
CA PRO A 357 49.48 30.25 16.38
C PRO A 357 48.13 30.35 15.66
N GLU A 358 48.03 31.13 14.60
CA GLU A 358 46.84 31.27 13.75
C GLU A 358 46.42 29.94 13.13
N PHE A 359 47.38 29.13 12.68
CA PHE A 359 47.11 27.81 12.13
C PHE A 359 46.54 26.86 13.19
N MET A 360 47.20 26.79 14.35
CA MET A 360 46.74 25.92 15.44
C MET A 360 45.37 26.34 15.99
N LYS A 361 45.05 27.64 15.97
CA LYS A 361 43.73 28.16 16.30
C LYS A 361 42.67 27.58 15.35
N PHE A 362 42.88 27.65 14.03
CA PHE A 362 41.93 27.12 13.04
C PHE A 362 41.76 25.62 13.14
N VAL A 363 42.86 24.87 13.28
CA VAL A 363 42.81 23.42 13.50
C VAL A 363 41.93 23.08 14.71
N GLN A 364 42.11 23.76 15.84
CA GLN A 364 41.33 23.48 17.05
C GLN A 364 39.84 23.77 16.84
N GLN A 365 39.50 24.84 16.12
CA GLN A 365 38.12 25.16 15.76
C GLN A 365 37.53 24.07 14.83
N LEU A 366 38.27 23.63 13.80
CA LEU A 366 37.83 22.57 12.89
C LEU A 366 37.66 21.22 13.59
N GLN A 367 38.55 20.87 14.52
CA GLN A 367 38.45 19.67 15.35
C GLN A 367 37.25 19.74 16.31
N LEU A 368 36.93 20.93 16.82
CA LEU A 368 35.76 21.13 17.66
C LEU A 368 34.47 20.91 16.86
N ILE A 369 34.37 21.51 15.67
CA ILE A 369 33.27 21.29 14.72
C ILE A 369 33.08 19.79 14.45
N LYS A 370 34.18 19.09 14.16
CA LYS A 370 34.16 17.65 13.86
C LYS A 370 33.77 16.78 15.06
N SER A 371 34.22 17.13 16.27
CA SER A 371 33.96 16.33 17.48
C SER A 371 32.60 16.58 18.12
N GLN A 372 32.05 17.78 17.96
CA GLN A 372 30.72 18.14 18.48
C GLN A 372 29.58 17.76 17.54
N ASN A 373 29.87 17.45 16.27
CA ASN A 373 28.87 17.06 15.29
C ASN A 373 29.09 15.62 14.82
N GLU A 374 28.16 14.73 15.16
CA GLU A 374 28.21 13.33 14.70
C GLU A 374 28.38 13.19 13.18
N ASN A 375 29.21 12.24 12.75
CA ASN A 375 29.46 11.86 11.35
C ASN A 375 30.11 12.92 10.45
N VAL A 376 30.58 14.06 11.00
CA VAL A 376 31.48 14.94 10.25
C VAL A 376 32.77 14.17 9.96
N LYS A 377 33.02 13.95 8.68
CA LYS A 377 34.16 13.19 8.16
C LYS A 377 35.37 14.10 7.98
N PHE A 378 35.18 15.22 7.29
CA PHE A 378 36.20 16.21 7.03
C PHE A 378 35.70 17.60 7.42
N ALA A 379 36.60 18.42 7.96
CA ALA A 379 36.36 19.82 8.25
C ALA A 379 37.65 20.58 7.93
N TYR A 380 37.62 21.44 6.91
CA TYR A 380 38.81 22.11 6.38
C TYR A 380 38.47 23.45 5.73
N ILE A 381 39.48 24.28 5.50
CA ILE A 381 39.33 25.61 4.91
C ILE A 381 40.25 25.70 3.71
N ASP A 382 39.69 26.10 2.58
CA ASP A 382 40.43 26.36 1.36
C ASP A 382 40.18 27.77 0.83
N ARG A 383 41.15 28.30 0.10
CA ARG A 383 41.03 29.58 -0.62
C ARG A 383 41.27 29.41 -2.11
N PRO A 384 40.72 30.30 -2.96
CA PRO A 384 40.94 30.22 -4.39
C PRO A 384 42.40 30.56 -4.76
N THR A 385 43.03 29.74 -5.61
CA THR A 385 44.44 29.91 -6.04
C THR A 385 44.71 31.11 -6.96
N GLY A 386 43.66 31.77 -7.46
CA GLY A 386 43.76 32.87 -8.44
C GLY A 386 44.33 32.47 -9.81
N LEU A 387 44.49 31.17 -10.08
CA LEU A 387 45.02 30.64 -11.34
C LEU A 387 43.97 30.68 -12.47
N LYS A 388 44.41 30.54 -13.73
CA LYS A 388 43.52 30.48 -14.92
C LYS A 388 42.51 29.33 -14.87
N ASN A 389 42.74 28.35 -13.99
CA ASN A 389 41.94 27.17 -13.79
C ASN A 389 41.43 27.20 -12.33
N PRO A 390 40.12 27.04 -12.07
CA PRO A 390 39.51 27.22 -10.75
C PRO A 390 39.95 26.09 -9.81
N ALA A 391 41.05 26.30 -9.09
CA ALA A 391 41.60 25.34 -8.13
C ALA A 391 41.69 25.94 -6.72
N TRP A 392 41.59 25.06 -5.73
CA TRP A 392 41.69 25.37 -4.30
C TRP A 392 43.13 25.32 -3.79
N GLU A 393 43.39 26.10 -2.75
CA GLU A 393 44.63 26.11 -1.97
C GLU A 393 44.28 25.94 -0.49
N VAL A 394 44.92 24.97 0.16
CA VAL A 394 44.66 24.63 1.57
C VAL A 394 45.06 25.77 2.49
N VAL A 395 44.20 26.09 3.44
CA VAL A 395 44.47 27.03 4.54
C VAL A 395 44.68 26.27 5.85
N ALA A 396 43.76 25.38 6.21
CA ALA A 396 43.83 24.55 7.42
C ALA A 396 42.91 23.33 7.31
N ASP A 397 43.26 22.23 7.99
CA ASP A 397 42.51 20.99 8.00
C ASP A 397 42.43 20.43 9.45
N ALA A 398 41.27 19.90 9.87
CA ALA A 398 41.09 19.27 11.18
C ALA A 398 42.03 18.07 11.42
N ASP A 399 42.32 17.31 10.37
CA ASP A 399 43.11 16.08 10.39
C ASP A 399 44.57 16.33 9.94
N PHE A 400 45.08 17.55 10.10
CA PHE A 400 46.48 17.86 9.76
C PHE A 400 47.46 16.98 10.55
N GLY A 401 48.46 16.42 9.87
CA GLY A 401 49.44 15.46 10.41
C GLY A 401 50.88 15.79 10.03
N ASP A 402 51.86 15.04 10.56
CA ASP A 402 53.26 15.17 10.13
C ASP A 402 53.36 14.77 8.63
N PRO A 403 53.96 15.60 7.75
CA PRO A 403 54.06 15.31 6.31
C PRO A 403 54.77 13.97 5.98
N ASP A 404 55.40 13.35 6.99
CA ASP A 404 56.06 12.05 6.92
C ASP A 404 55.18 10.86 7.41
N ILE A 405 53.87 11.07 7.66
CA ILE A 405 52.94 10.01 8.06
C ILE A 405 52.20 9.44 6.84
N ASP A 406 52.36 8.13 6.65
CA ASP A 406 51.61 7.30 5.71
C ASP A 406 50.21 7.01 6.29
N LEU A 407 49.20 7.76 5.82
CA LEU A 407 47.84 7.75 6.38
C LEU A 407 47.11 6.44 6.10
N ASN A 408 47.37 5.79 4.96
CA ASN A 408 46.74 4.54 4.57
C ASN A 408 47.54 3.28 4.96
N GLY A 409 48.77 3.45 5.46
CA GLY A 409 49.63 2.39 5.98
C GLY A 409 50.23 1.49 4.89
N ASN A 410 50.32 1.95 3.64
CA ASN A 410 50.81 1.17 2.50
C ASN A 410 52.35 1.21 2.33
N GLY A 411 53.05 2.00 3.14
CA GLY A 411 54.49 2.23 3.12
C GLY A 411 54.97 3.30 2.13
N VAL A 412 54.07 4.04 1.49
CA VAL A 412 54.32 5.08 0.48
C VAL A 412 53.44 6.29 0.80
N ILE A 413 54.09 7.41 1.15
CA ILE A 413 53.36 8.66 1.37
C ILE A 413 52.95 9.23 0.00
N GLU A 414 51.66 9.21 -0.28
CA GLU A 414 51.09 9.75 -1.50
C GLU A 414 50.91 11.27 -1.42
N GLU A 415 50.99 11.97 -2.56
CA GLU A 415 50.86 13.44 -2.60
C GLU A 415 49.45 13.91 -2.14
N SER A 416 48.44 13.04 -2.30
CA SER A 416 47.08 13.20 -1.77
C SER A 416 47.00 13.09 -0.25
N GLU A 417 47.81 12.24 0.39
CA GLU A 417 47.91 12.11 1.85
C GLU A 417 48.56 13.32 2.50
N GLN A 418 49.20 14.17 1.68
CA GLN A 418 49.85 15.38 2.14
C GLN A 418 48.99 16.64 1.99
N LEU A 419 47.76 16.62 1.46
CA LEU A 419 46.94 17.83 1.17
C LEU A 419 46.29 18.46 2.43
N THR A 420 47.04 18.64 3.50
CA THR A 420 46.54 19.20 4.77
C THR A 420 47.33 20.43 5.24
N MET A 421 48.37 20.83 4.50
CA MET A 421 49.28 21.92 4.87
C MET A 421 48.91 23.23 4.15
N PRO A 422 49.09 24.39 4.81
CA PRO A 422 48.84 25.67 4.18
C PRO A 422 49.63 25.86 2.89
N GLY A 423 48.99 26.41 1.86
CA GLY A 423 49.64 26.74 0.59
C GLY A 423 49.72 25.61 -0.43
N GLN A 424 49.30 24.39 -0.07
CA GLN A 424 49.20 23.30 -1.03
C GLN A 424 48.03 23.49 -1.97
N LYS A 425 48.23 23.17 -3.24
CA LYS A 425 47.25 23.41 -4.30
C LYS A 425 46.63 22.10 -4.73
N TYR A 426 45.31 22.06 -4.80
CA TYR A 426 44.61 20.92 -5.36
C TYR A 426 44.91 20.81 -6.87
N PRO A 427 45.20 19.61 -7.38
CA PRO A 427 45.55 19.41 -8.79
C PRO A 427 44.33 19.47 -9.71
N HIS A 428 43.11 19.46 -9.15
CA HIS A 428 41.86 19.38 -9.88
C HIS A 428 41.07 20.70 -9.83
N GLU A 429 40.34 20.98 -10.92
CA GLU A 429 39.43 22.11 -11.00
C GLU A 429 38.13 21.80 -10.25
N ASP A 430 37.64 22.73 -9.43
CA ASP A 430 36.31 22.65 -8.82
C ASP A 430 35.30 23.40 -9.70
N PRO A 431 34.34 22.71 -10.34
CA PRO A 431 33.32 23.34 -11.17
C PRO A 431 32.36 24.26 -10.39
N TYR A 432 32.33 24.16 -9.06
CA TYR A 432 31.45 24.95 -8.19
C TYR A 432 32.17 26.11 -7.49
N LEU A 433 33.45 26.34 -7.79
CA LEU A 433 34.28 27.33 -7.08
C LEU A 433 33.63 28.72 -7.00
N GLU A 434 33.10 29.24 -8.12
CA GLU A 434 32.44 30.56 -8.14
C GLU A 434 31.19 30.58 -7.25
N GLU A 435 30.40 29.50 -7.27
CA GLU A 435 29.17 29.40 -6.48
C GLU A 435 29.49 29.35 -4.98
N ARG A 436 30.48 28.55 -4.58
CA ARG A 436 30.93 28.39 -3.18
C ARG A 436 31.48 29.69 -2.57
N LEU A 437 32.04 30.58 -3.39
CA LEU A 437 32.51 31.91 -2.96
C LEU A 437 31.37 32.93 -2.83
N ILE A 438 30.22 32.69 -3.46
CA ILE A 438 29.08 33.61 -3.44
C ILE A 438 28.08 33.23 -2.35
N GLN A 439 27.81 31.93 -2.20
CA GLN A 439 26.77 31.42 -1.31
C GLN A 439 27.14 30.07 -0.71
N PRO A 440 26.50 29.69 0.41
CA PRO A 440 26.63 28.34 0.93
C PRO A 440 26.14 27.29 -0.08
N THR A 441 26.85 26.17 -0.18
CA THR A 441 26.49 25.06 -1.08
C THR A 441 26.52 23.74 -0.33
N SER A 442 25.78 22.75 -0.81
CA SER A 442 25.86 21.37 -0.28
C SER A 442 25.60 20.40 -1.40
N ILE A 443 26.66 19.67 -1.77
CA ILE A 443 26.75 18.88 -3.00
C ILE A 443 27.09 17.45 -2.63
N LEU A 444 26.42 16.50 -3.28
CA LEU A 444 26.71 15.09 -3.11
C LEU A 444 27.98 14.72 -3.90
N ILE A 445 29.04 14.31 -3.19
CA ILE A 445 30.29 13.83 -3.79
C ILE A 445 30.42 12.32 -3.61
N ARG A 446 31.00 11.67 -4.64
CA ARG A 446 31.34 10.24 -4.65
C ARG A 446 32.74 10.08 -5.21
N ASP A 447 33.66 9.68 -4.36
CA ASP A 447 35.08 9.51 -4.69
C ASP A 447 35.67 8.26 -4.02
N GLU A 448 37.00 8.19 -3.95
CA GLU A 448 37.74 7.11 -3.30
C GLU A 448 37.62 7.08 -1.77
N TRP A 449 37.24 8.20 -1.16
CA TRP A 449 37.05 8.35 0.29
C TRP A 449 35.62 8.02 0.72
N GLY A 450 34.67 8.00 -0.21
CA GLY A 450 33.33 7.46 0.00
C GLY A 450 32.22 8.27 -0.68
N GLU A 451 31.02 8.21 -0.11
CA GLU A 451 29.90 9.06 -0.51
C GLU A 451 29.53 9.97 0.66
N TYR A 452 29.57 11.28 0.44
CA TYR A 452 29.34 12.29 1.48
C TYR A 452 28.72 13.56 0.90
N TYR A 453 28.09 14.36 1.76
CA TYR A 453 27.68 15.72 1.42
C TYR A 453 28.80 16.69 1.75
N ASP A 454 29.42 17.22 0.70
CA ASP A 454 30.36 18.34 0.77
C ASP A 454 29.56 19.63 0.89
N SER A 455 29.53 20.17 2.11
CA SER A 455 28.81 21.41 2.41
C SER A 455 29.77 22.52 2.75
N THR A 456 29.54 23.67 2.13
CA THR A 456 30.46 24.80 2.22
C THR A 456 29.79 26.09 2.57
N ALA A 457 30.54 26.97 3.23
CA ALA A 457 30.15 28.35 3.46
C ALA A 457 31.33 29.30 3.21
N PRO A 458 31.12 30.41 2.48
CA PRO A 458 32.16 31.40 2.24
C PRO A 458 32.52 32.16 3.52
N ILE A 459 33.83 32.40 3.68
CA ILE A 459 34.40 33.22 4.74
C ILE A 459 34.72 34.60 4.16
N PHE A 460 34.14 35.64 4.74
CA PHE A 460 34.21 37.01 4.22
C PHE A 460 35.22 37.87 4.98
N ASP A 461 35.89 38.77 4.25
CA ASP A 461 36.65 39.84 4.86
C ASP A 461 35.75 40.99 5.35
N SER A 462 36.37 41.99 5.99
CA SER A 462 35.66 43.19 6.48
C SER A 462 34.99 44.04 5.39
N GLN A 463 35.29 43.79 4.11
CA GLN A 463 34.66 44.46 2.96
C GLN A 463 33.51 43.63 2.37
N GLY A 464 33.23 42.44 2.92
CA GLY A 464 32.22 41.52 2.43
C GLY A 464 32.67 40.71 1.21
N LYS A 465 33.97 40.62 0.93
CA LYS A 465 34.51 39.78 -0.14
C LYS A 465 34.88 38.41 0.43
N ALA A 466 34.45 37.33 -0.23
CA ALA A 466 34.85 35.98 0.13
C ALA A 466 36.35 35.78 -0.13
N VAL A 467 37.09 35.38 0.90
CA VAL A 467 38.54 35.14 0.85
C VAL A 467 38.91 33.66 0.97
N ALA A 468 38.03 32.86 1.57
CA ALA A 468 38.16 31.42 1.73
C ALA A 468 36.77 30.80 1.83
N VAL A 469 36.72 29.47 1.88
CA VAL A 469 35.52 28.68 2.05
C VAL A 469 35.80 27.62 3.12
N LEU A 470 34.90 27.51 4.09
CA LEU A 470 34.86 26.40 5.03
C LEU A 470 34.15 25.22 4.36
N PHE A 471 34.72 24.03 4.46
CA PHE A 471 34.19 22.75 4.00
C PHE A 471 33.87 21.88 5.22
N VAL A 472 32.67 21.29 5.21
CA VAL A 472 32.18 20.34 6.21
C VAL A 472 31.53 19.18 5.48
N ASP A 473 32.18 18.03 5.55
CA ASP A 473 31.77 16.83 4.83
C ASP A 473 31.12 15.85 5.78
N ILE A 474 29.87 15.45 5.53
CA ILE A 474 29.19 14.42 6.34
C ILE A 474 29.05 13.12 5.56
N ASP A 475 29.54 12.02 6.15
CA ASP A 475 29.49 10.69 5.55
C ASP A 475 28.05 10.16 5.43
N LEU A 476 27.72 9.61 4.26
CA LEU A 476 26.40 9.03 3.97
C LEU A 476 26.33 7.51 4.21
N GLN A 477 27.41 6.85 4.62
CA GLN A 477 27.42 5.42 4.90
C GLN A 477 26.35 5.03 5.92
N GLN A 478 26.16 5.82 6.97
CA GLN A 478 25.14 5.55 7.99
C GLN A 478 23.71 5.62 7.42
N VAL A 479 23.46 6.52 6.45
CA VAL A 479 22.16 6.60 5.74
C VAL A 479 21.92 5.32 4.95
N HIS A 480 22.92 4.81 4.25
CA HIS A 480 22.83 3.56 3.49
C HIS A 480 22.62 2.36 4.40
N ASP A 481 23.39 2.27 5.48
CA ASP A 481 23.31 1.16 6.43
C ASP A 481 21.94 1.10 7.10
N LEU A 482 21.43 2.23 7.59
CA LEU A 482 20.12 2.31 8.23
C LEU A 482 18.99 1.99 7.24
N THR A 483 19.10 2.50 6.00
CA THR A 483 18.15 2.19 4.93
C THR A 483 18.17 0.69 4.61
N GLN A 484 19.35 0.10 4.44
CA GLN A 484 19.47 -1.32 4.14
C GLN A 484 18.88 -2.16 5.28
N GLN A 485 19.22 -1.89 6.54
CA GLN A 485 18.68 -2.61 7.69
C GLN A 485 17.14 -2.53 7.76
N THR A 486 16.58 -1.36 7.47
CA THR A 486 15.12 -1.13 7.50
C THR A 486 14.39 -1.92 6.42
N PHE A 487 14.94 -1.97 5.19
CA PHE A 487 14.26 -2.57 4.04
C PHE A 487 14.67 -4.02 3.75
N PHE A 488 15.78 -4.51 4.30
CA PHE A 488 16.30 -5.87 4.09
C PHE A 488 15.25 -6.96 4.39
N PRO A 489 14.49 -6.95 5.51
CA PRO A 489 13.45 -7.93 5.77
C PRO A 489 12.33 -7.93 4.70
N ILE A 490 12.02 -6.75 4.14
CA ILE A 490 10.99 -6.57 3.12
C ILE A 490 11.45 -7.17 1.78
N TYR A 491 12.73 -7.08 1.45
CA TYR A 491 13.29 -7.70 0.25
C TYR A 491 13.25 -9.23 0.30
N TYR A 492 13.55 -9.86 1.44
CA TYR A 492 13.37 -11.31 1.58
C TYR A 492 11.90 -11.71 1.42
N PHE A 493 11.00 -10.97 2.07
CA PHE A 493 9.57 -11.22 1.93
C PHE A 493 9.12 -11.13 0.48
N LEU A 494 9.48 -10.05 -0.24
CA LEU A 494 9.17 -9.87 -1.66
C LEU A 494 9.82 -10.96 -2.53
N GLY A 495 11.08 -11.32 -2.25
CA GLY A 495 11.80 -12.38 -2.97
C GLY A 495 11.13 -13.74 -2.81
N PHE A 496 10.79 -14.15 -1.59
CA PHE A 496 10.05 -15.39 -1.33
C PHE A 496 8.64 -15.34 -1.91
N PHE A 497 7.97 -14.19 -1.85
CA PHE A 497 6.64 -13.99 -2.41
C PHE A 497 6.65 -14.08 -3.95
N LEU A 498 7.62 -13.45 -4.61
CA LEU A 498 7.81 -13.51 -6.06
C LEU A 498 8.26 -14.90 -6.52
N LEU A 499 9.15 -15.56 -5.79
CA LEU A 499 9.55 -16.95 -6.05
C LEU A 499 8.33 -17.89 -5.94
N PHE A 500 7.49 -17.69 -4.92
CA PHE A 500 6.23 -18.40 -4.77
C PHE A 500 5.29 -18.13 -5.96
N VAL A 501 5.13 -16.87 -6.39
CA VAL A 501 4.34 -16.52 -7.58
C VAL A 501 4.91 -17.13 -8.85
N PHE A 502 6.24 -17.15 -9.03
CA PHE A 502 6.92 -17.67 -10.22
C PHE A 502 6.79 -19.20 -10.36
N ILE A 503 7.02 -19.95 -9.27
CA ILE A 503 6.80 -21.41 -9.21
C ILE A 503 5.34 -21.74 -9.58
N ARG A 504 4.40 -20.86 -9.23
CA ARG A 504 2.97 -20.99 -9.56
C ARG A 504 2.66 -20.65 -11.01
N LEU A 505 3.26 -19.60 -11.55
CA LEU A 505 3.02 -19.10 -12.92
C LEU A 505 3.56 -20.07 -13.98
N ALA A 506 4.68 -20.74 -13.68
CA ALA A 506 5.26 -21.79 -14.52
C ALA A 506 4.35 -23.02 -14.71
N ALA A 507 3.31 -23.18 -13.86
CA ALA A 507 2.48 -24.38 -13.86
C ALA A 507 1.31 -24.35 -14.87
N PHE A 508 0.78 -23.19 -15.33
CA PHE A 508 -0.45 -23.17 -16.15
C PHE A 508 -0.60 -21.91 -17.03
N ASN A 509 -1.01 -22.08 -18.30
CA ASN A 509 -1.24 -20.97 -19.23
C ASN A 509 -2.47 -21.09 -20.17
N ARG A 510 -3.02 -19.91 -20.55
CA ARG A 510 -4.14 -19.52 -21.47
C ARG A 510 -5.57 -19.44 -20.88
N PRO A 511 -6.43 -18.44 -21.20
CA PRO A 511 -6.27 -16.98 -21.38
C PRO A 511 -7.19 -16.15 -20.41
N LEU A 512 -6.72 -15.01 -19.86
CA LEU A 512 -7.22 -14.45 -18.58
C LEU A 512 -7.69 -12.98 -18.56
N PHE A 513 -7.85 -12.33 -19.70
CA PHE A 513 -8.11 -10.89 -19.71
C PHE A 513 -9.60 -10.50 -19.68
N LEU A 514 -10.49 -11.38 -20.16
CA LEU A 514 -11.91 -11.05 -20.33
C LEU A 514 -12.78 -11.32 -19.09
N ASP A 515 -12.31 -12.16 -18.16
CA ASP A 515 -13.07 -12.52 -16.94
C ASP A 515 -13.00 -11.43 -15.86
N LEU A 516 -11.94 -10.60 -15.87
CA LEU A 516 -11.70 -9.56 -14.85
C LEU A 516 -12.76 -8.44 -14.86
N LEU A 517 -13.37 -8.16 -16.01
CA LEU A 517 -14.32 -7.04 -16.18
C LEU A 517 -15.74 -7.34 -15.68
N ARG A 518 -16.12 -8.61 -15.49
CA ARG A 518 -17.45 -8.97 -14.96
C ARG A 518 -17.53 -8.94 -13.43
N ILE A 519 -16.39 -9.07 -12.75
CA ILE A 519 -16.29 -9.17 -11.29
C ILE A 519 -16.59 -7.83 -10.59
N LEU A 520 -16.33 -6.70 -11.25
CA LEU A 520 -16.56 -5.34 -10.72
C LEU A 520 -18.03 -4.97 -10.41
N ARG A 521 -18.99 -5.89 -10.60
CA ARG A 521 -20.42 -5.71 -10.26
C ARG A 521 -20.88 -6.51 -9.05
N SER A 522 -20.03 -7.33 -8.42
CA SER A 522 -20.45 -8.21 -7.32
C SER A 522 -20.38 -7.53 -5.95
N ARG A 523 -21.27 -7.92 -5.02
CA ARG A 523 -21.31 -7.41 -3.63
C ARG A 523 -20.01 -7.73 -2.87
N GLU A 524 -19.40 -8.87 -3.16
CA GLU A 524 -18.14 -9.33 -2.55
C GLU A 524 -16.98 -8.43 -2.97
N THR A 525 -16.96 -7.97 -4.22
CA THR A 525 -15.96 -7.02 -4.73
C THR A 525 -16.04 -5.65 -4.05
N PHE A 526 -17.24 -5.20 -3.66
CA PHE A 526 -17.38 -3.95 -2.89
C PHE A 526 -16.88 -4.08 -1.45
N MET A 527 -17.12 -5.22 -0.80
CA MET A 527 -16.54 -5.46 0.54
C MET A 527 -15.02 -5.54 0.46
N LEU A 528 -14.49 -6.21 -0.58
CA LEU A 528 -13.05 -6.26 -0.84
C LEU A 528 -12.46 -4.86 -1.08
N LEU A 529 -13.05 -4.06 -1.98
CA LEU A 529 -12.63 -2.67 -2.24
C LEU A 529 -12.69 -1.82 -0.97
N GLY A 530 -13.74 -1.97 -0.15
CA GLY A 530 -13.85 -1.29 1.14
C GLY A 530 -12.72 -1.69 2.10
N THR A 531 -12.43 -2.99 2.25
CA THR A 531 -11.32 -3.47 3.07
C THR A 531 -9.96 -3.02 2.54
N CYS A 532 -9.74 -3.02 1.22
CA CYS A 532 -8.52 -2.51 0.61
C CYS A 532 -8.37 -1.00 0.83
N THR A 533 -9.47 -0.24 0.79
CA THR A 533 -9.45 1.21 1.08
C THR A 533 -9.10 1.47 2.53
N LEU A 534 -9.66 0.70 3.48
CA LEU A 534 -9.31 0.80 4.90
C LEU A 534 -7.86 0.41 5.17
N LEU A 535 -7.37 -0.66 4.54
CA LEU A 535 -5.97 -1.06 4.63
C LEU A 535 -5.04 0.00 4.04
N ALA A 536 -5.37 0.55 2.87
CA ALA A 536 -4.62 1.64 2.26
C ALA A 536 -4.59 2.87 3.17
N ALA A 537 -5.72 3.26 3.76
CA ALA A 537 -5.79 4.39 4.69
C ALA A 537 -4.96 4.14 5.97
N ALA A 538 -5.01 2.93 6.54
CA ALA A 538 -4.20 2.57 7.70
C ALA A 538 -2.69 2.58 7.39
N ILE A 539 -2.30 2.05 6.22
CA ILE A 539 -0.92 2.08 5.75
C ILE A 539 -0.46 3.52 5.51
N THR A 540 -1.28 4.35 4.83
CA THR A 540 -0.99 5.76 4.60
C THR A 540 -0.86 6.53 5.91
N TYR A 541 -1.71 6.28 6.90
CA TYR A 541 -1.59 6.90 8.22
C TYR A 541 -0.31 6.47 8.94
N GLY A 542 0.05 5.18 8.88
CA GLY A 542 1.32 4.69 9.41
C GLY A 542 2.52 5.37 8.74
N PHE A 543 2.47 5.57 7.43
CA PHE A 543 3.51 6.30 6.70
C PHE A 543 3.57 7.78 7.05
N TYR A 544 2.42 8.44 7.17
CA TYR A 544 2.36 9.82 7.62
C TYR A 544 3.03 9.96 8.99
N ARG A 545 2.74 9.05 9.94
CA ARG A 545 3.35 9.08 11.27
C ARG A 545 4.86 8.80 11.23
N HIS A 546 5.29 7.84 10.43
CA HIS A 546 6.72 7.56 10.25
C HIS A 546 7.47 8.74 9.61
N ASN A 547 6.90 9.35 8.57
CA ASN A 547 7.48 10.53 7.93
C ASN A 547 7.52 11.75 8.84
N TYR A 548 6.46 11.98 9.62
CA TYR A 548 6.44 13.00 10.66
C TYR A 548 7.57 12.81 11.66
N ASN A 549 7.79 11.59 12.13
CA ASN A 549 8.89 11.30 13.05
C ASN A 549 10.27 11.50 12.39
N LEU A 550 10.43 11.15 11.11
CA LEU A 550 11.68 11.42 10.37
C LEU A 550 11.93 12.91 10.19
N ASN A 551 10.90 13.70 9.86
CA ASN A 551 11.02 15.15 9.74
C ASN A 551 11.27 15.80 11.11
N LEU A 552 10.67 15.28 12.18
CA LEU A 552 10.97 15.72 13.55
C LEU A 552 12.44 15.46 13.87
N GLN A 553 12.94 14.26 13.60
CA GLN A 553 14.35 13.94 13.79
C GLN A 553 15.26 14.85 12.96
N ARG A 554 14.88 15.16 11.71
CA ARG A 554 15.61 16.10 10.85
C ARG A 554 15.72 17.50 11.45
N VAL A 555 14.61 18.08 11.90
CA VAL A 555 14.60 19.41 12.55
C VAL A 555 15.43 19.38 13.84
N ARG A 556 15.29 18.33 14.66
CA ARG A 556 16.05 18.16 15.91
C ARG A 556 17.56 18.16 15.67
N GLU A 557 18.03 17.33 14.76
CA GLU A 557 19.46 17.24 14.46
C GLU A 557 20.00 18.55 13.84
N GLN A 558 19.16 19.30 13.12
CA GLN A 558 19.52 20.61 12.59
C GLN A 558 19.71 21.63 13.72
N VAL A 559 18.73 21.79 14.62
CA VAL A 559 18.85 22.75 15.74
C VAL A 559 19.96 22.38 16.71
N GLU A 560 20.17 21.08 16.96
CA GLU A 560 21.30 20.59 17.76
C GLU A 560 22.63 20.94 17.12
N ALA A 561 22.79 20.72 15.82
CA ALA A 561 24.02 21.02 15.10
C ALA A 561 24.32 22.53 15.07
N ILE A 562 23.28 23.38 14.89
CA ILE A 562 23.43 24.83 14.97
C ILE A 562 23.86 25.23 16.39
N ALA A 563 23.19 24.71 17.43
CA ALA A 563 23.52 25.03 18.81
C ALA A 563 24.95 24.59 19.18
N ALA A 564 25.32 23.36 18.83
CA ALA A 564 26.65 22.80 19.09
C ALA A 564 27.74 23.62 18.41
N THR A 565 27.52 24.04 17.17
CA THR A 565 28.47 24.82 16.39
C THR A 565 28.51 26.30 16.82
N ALA A 566 27.40 26.86 17.28
CA ALA A 566 27.33 28.25 17.72
C ALA A 566 27.85 28.48 19.14
N ALA A 567 27.78 27.47 20.03
CA ALA A 567 28.20 27.62 21.43
C ALA A 567 29.65 28.14 21.61
N PRO A 568 30.66 27.68 20.83
CA PRO A 568 32.03 28.19 20.89
C PRO A 568 32.21 29.64 20.43
N GLU A 569 31.23 30.23 19.74
CA GLU A 569 31.29 31.65 19.32
C GLU A 569 31.23 32.62 20.52
N PHE A 570 30.78 32.15 21.69
CA PHE A 570 30.53 32.98 22.87
C PHE A 570 31.61 32.84 23.93
N ASP A 571 32.19 33.98 24.33
CA ASP A 571 33.15 34.04 25.42
C ASP A 571 32.41 33.95 26.76
N ALA A 572 32.77 32.97 27.58
CA ALA A 572 32.15 32.75 28.88
C ALA A 572 32.29 33.97 29.81
N ASP A 573 33.37 34.74 29.72
CA ASP A 573 33.59 35.94 30.55
C ASP A 573 32.66 37.08 30.14
N ASP A 574 32.44 37.26 28.84
CA ASP A 574 31.45 38.21 28.30
C ASP A 574 30.05 37.92 28.84
N LEU A 575 29.67 36.63 28.91
CA LEU A 575 28.38 36.23 29.43
C LEU A 575 28.25 36.53 30.93
N ARG A 576 29.31 36.35 31.73
CA ARG A 576 29.27 36.63 33.18
C ARG A 576 29.05 38.12 33.49
N GLU A 577 29.41 39.03 32.58
CA GLU A 577 29.12 40.45 32.73
C GLU A 577 27.63 40.79 32.63
N LEU A 578 26.80 39.88 32.11
CA LEU A 578 25.37 40.08 31.86
C LEU A 578 24.55 39.34 32.92
N GLN A 579 24.02 40.08 33.90
CA GLN A 579 23.31 39.54 35.07
C GLN A 579 21.89 40.11 35.21
N GLY A 580 21.68 41.37 34.82
CA GLY A 580 20.40 42.05 34.98
C GLY A 580 20.16 43.14 33.93
N ILE A 581 18.95 43.70 33.94
CA ILE A 581 18.48 44.65 32.92
C ILE A 581 19.40 45.86 32.70
N GLU A 582 20.10 46.34 33.74
CA GLU A 582 21.03 47.48 33.62
C GLU A 582 22.25 47.15 32.74
N ASP A 583 22.60 45.86 32.61
CA ASP A 583 23.71 45.38 31.80
C ASP A 583 23.43 45.46 30.30
N ALA A 584 22.16 45.63 29.89
CA ALA A 584 21.79 45.83 28.49
C ALA A 584 22.42 47.09 27.86
N ARG A 585 22.95 48.02 28.68
CA ARG A 585 23.69 49.20 28.21
C ARG A 585 25.16 48.92 27.92
N LYS A 586 25.69 47.76 28.33
CA LYS A 586 27.11 47.44 28.15
C LYS A 586 27.41 47.14 26.68
N PRO A 587 28.59 47.51 26.16
CA PRO A 587 29.01 47.13 24.81
C PRO A 587 29.00 45.61 24.58
N VAL A 588 29.31 44.83 25.62
CA VAL A 588 29.31 43.36 25.57
C VAL A 588 27.92 42.78 25.31
N TYR A 589 26.85 43.42 25.81
CA TYR A 589 25.48 43.00 25.51
C TYR A 589 25.17 43.09 24.02
N ARG A 590 25.51 44.23 23.41
CA ARG A 590 25.33 44.44 21.97
C ARG A 590 26.12 43.40 21.17
N LYS A 591 27.37 43.13 21.54
CA LYS A 591 28.20 42.10 20.90
C LYS A 591 27.49 40.75 20.90
N VAL A 592 27.05 40.27 22.06
CA VAL A 592 26.41 38.95 22.22
C VAL A 592 25.08 38.87 21.44
N VAL A 593 24.25 39.92 21.49
CA VAL A 593 22.98 39.95 20.74
C VAL A 593 23.22 39.99 19.23
N GLU A 594 24.20 40.76 18.75
CA GLU A 594 24.56 40.81 17.32
C GLU A 594 25.08 39.46 16.82
N GLN A 595 25.81 38.70 17.65
CA GLN A 595 26.22 37.31 17.35
C GLN A 595 25.01 36.38 17.21
N LEU A 596 24.07 36.40 18.16
CA LEU A 596 22.83 35.61 18.08
C LEU A 596 21.98 35.97 16.86
N GLN A 597 21.86 37.26 16.54
CA GLN A 597 21.18 37.72 15.33
C GLN A 597 21.85 37.21 14.08
N ASP A 598 23.18 37.13 14.07
CA ASP A 598 23.92 36.63 12.93
C ASP A 598 23.70 35.13 12.71
N ILE A 599 23.76 34.32 13.77
CA ILE A 599 23.42 32.89 13.73
C ILE A 599 22.02 32.69 13.13
N ARG A 600 21.04 33.48 13.57
CA ARG A 600 19.67 33.42 13.05
C ARG A 600 19.56 33.87 11.59
N ARG A 601 20.21 34.97 11.18
CA ARG A 601 20.17 35.44 9.77
C ARG A 601 20.72 34.39 8.81
N ARG A 602 21.72 33.64 9.25
CA ARG A 602 22.41 32.61 8.47
C ARG A 602 21.59 31.32 8.36
N ASN A 603 20.81 30.99 9.38
CA ASN A 603 19.93 29.83 9.42
C ASN A 603 18.46 30.24 9.26
N LYS A 604 17.95 30.27 8.02
CA LYS A 604 16.65 30.88 7.67
C LYS A 604 15.45 30.28 8.40
N GLU A 605 15.54 29.02 8.81
CA GLU A 605 14.49 28.31 9.54
C GLU A 605 14.47 28.62 11.04
N VAL A 606 15.56 29.17 11.59
CA VAL A 606 15.67 29.52 13.01
C VAL A 606 14.79 30.71 13.33
N ARG A 607 13.91 30.54 14.33
CA ARG A 607 13.02 31.58 14.83
C ARG A 607 13.66 32.37 15.97
N TYR A 608 14.13 31.68 16.99
CA TYR A 608 14.78 32.28 18.15
C TYR A 608 16.19 31.73 18.35
N ALA A 609 17.08 32.60 18.81
CA ALA A 609 18.42 32.26 19.25
C ALA A 609 18.69 33.05 20.54
N TYR A 610 18.95 32.34 21.62
CA TYR A 610 19.04 32.92 22.96
C TYR A 610 20.07 32.18 23.81
N ILE A 611 20.46 32.79 24.93
CA ILE A 611 21.37 32.20 25.91
C ILE A 611 20.70 32.23 27.28
N LEU A 612 20.64 31.07 27.93
CA LEU A 612 20.10 30.89 29.28
C LEU A 612 21.21 30.51 30.25
N ARG A 613 21.17 31.05 31.46
CA ARG A 613 22.03 30.66 32.58
C ARG A 613 21.22 29.89 33.64
N PRO A 614 21.72 28.78 34.19
CA PRO A 614 21.09 28.09 35.31
C PRO A 614 21.08 28.96 36.58
N THR A 615 20.02 28.89 37.38
CA THR A 615 19.97 29.56 38.69
C THR A 615 20.17 28.56 39.84
N GLU A 616 20.18 29.06 41.08
CA GLU A 616 20.20 28.20 42.28
C GLU A 616 18.93 27.32 42.39
N ASP A 617 17.80 27.78 41.84
CA ASP A 617 16.59 26.98 41.72
C ASP A 617 16.65 26.20 40.39
N PRO A 618 16.70 24.85 40.44
CA PRO A 618 16.86 24.05 39.23
C PRO A 618 15.68 24.15 38.24
N TYR A 619 14.53 24.70 38.65
CA TYR A 619 13.40 24.95 37.75
C TYR A 619 13.48 26.29 37.03
N PHE A 620 14.41 27.18 37.42
CA PHE A 620 14.51 28.52 36.87
C PHE A 620 15.86 28.76 36.20
N TYR A 621 15.78 29.40 35.03
CA TYR A 621 16.90 29.93 34.28
C TYR A 621 16.76 31.45 34.13
N GLN A 622 17.84 32.11 33.75
CA GLN A 622 17.82 33.53 33.43
C GLN A 622 18.35 33.75 32.02
N PHE A 623 17.66 34.60 31.25
CA PHE A 623 18.17 35.09 29.98
C PHE A 623 19.46 35.87 30.20
N VAL A 624 20.49 35.53 29.45
CA VAL A 624 21.74 36.29 29.35
C VAL A 624 21.63 37.26 28.18
N ALA A 625 21.13 36.75 27.05
CA ALA A 625 20.86 37.51 25.84
C ALA A 625 19.84 36.77 24.97
N ASP A 626 19.16 37.52 24.11
CA ASP A 626 18.21 37.03 23.13
C ASP A 626 18.35 37.88 21.85
N ALA A 627 18.23 37.23 20.69
CA ALA A 627 18.45 37.86 19.37
C ALA A 627 17.45 39.00 19.08
N ASP A 628 16.27 39.00 19.70
CA ASP A 628 15.22 39.99 19.49
C ASP A 628 15.26 41.14 20.50
N SER A 629 16.07 41.02 21.55
CA SER A 629 16.05 41.92 22.70
C SER A 629 17.10 43.05 22.64
N LEU A 630 17.67 43.35 21.46
CA LEU A 630 18.69 44.41 21.31
C LEU A 630 18.20 45.78 21.82
N ASP A 631 16.94 46.11 21.53
CA ASP A 631 16.24 47.23 22.16
C ASP A 631 15.31 46.70 23.26
N ILE A 632 15.80 46.71 24.50
CA ILE A 632 15.05 46.22 25.66
C ILE A 632 13.78 47.03 26.00
N HIS A 633 13.54 48.14 25.31
CA HIS A 633 12.36 48.99 25.46
C HIS A 633 11.41 48.91 24.26
N ALA A 634 11.72 48.05 23.28
CA ALA A 634 10.83 47.80 22.16
C ALA A 634 9.49 47.25 22.67
N ASP A 635 8.41 47.90 22.26
CA ASP A 635 7.04 47.47 22.57
C ASP A 635 6.54 46.58 21.43
N ALA A 636 7.19 45.41 21.29
CA ALA A 636 7.00 44.48 20.20
C ALA A 636 6.08 43.31 20.61
N ASP A 637 5.23 42.90 19.66
CA ASP A 637 4.42 41.67 19.66
C ASP A 637 4.94 40.85 18.46
N LEU A 638 6.07 40.17 18.66
CA LEU A 638 6.81 39.47 17.62
C LEU A 638 6.15 38.15 17.23
N ASN A 639 5.50 37.49 18.19
CA ASN A 639 4.79 36.23 17.99
C ASN A 639 3.31 36.42 17.57
N GLU A 640 2.83 37.66 17.52
CA GLU A 640 1.46 38.03 17.13
C GLU A 640 0.37 37.42 18.03
N ASP A 641 0.69 37.17 19.31
CA ASP A 641 -0.26 36.60 20.27
C ASP A 641 -1.13 37.67 20.97
N GLY A 642 -0.85 38.95 20.72
CA GLY A 642 -1.55 40.10 21.29
C GLY A 642 -0.99 40.59 22.62
N LEU A 643 0.10 39.98 23.11
CA LEU A 643 0.89 40.41 24.26
C LEU A 643 2.17 41.10 23.77
N ARG A 644 2.72 42.00 24.59
CA ARG A 644 3.95 42.76 24.26
C ARG A 644 5.05 42.40 25.26
N ASN A 645 5.45 41.14 25.23
CA ASN A 645 6.37 40.51 26.18
C ASN A 645 7.45 39.66 25.49
N ASP A 646 7.71 39.88 24.20
CA ASP A 646 8.77 39.19 23.46
C ASP A 646 10.17 39.70 23.76
N THR A 647 10.29 40.88 24.37
CA THR A 647 11.57 41.45 24.76
C THR A 647 11.98 40.94 26.14
N VAL A 648 13.03 40.11 26.17
CA VAL A 648 13.57 39.46 27.37
C VAL A 648 14.98 39.98 27.70
N PRO A 649 15.12 40.98 28.60
CA PRO A 649 16.43 41.54 28.95
C PRO A 649 17.28 40.56 29.78
N PRO A 650 18.58 40.83 29.95
CA PRO A 650 19.43 40.04 30.85
C PRO A 650 18.83 39.96 32.27
N GLY A 651 18.87 38.77 32.87
CA GLY A 651 18.29 38.46 34.17
C GLY A 651 16.78 38.16 34.15
N TYR A 652 16.10 38.25 33.01
CA TYR A 652 14.70 37.84 32.88
C TYR A 652 14.56 36.34 33.17
N GLY A 653 13.60 35.96 34.02
CA GLY A 653 13.44 34.57 34.46
C GLY A 653 12.68 33.70 33.45
N PHE A 654 13.20 32.50 33.21
CA PHE A 654 12.56 31.45 32.43
C PHE A 654 12.24 30.25 33.34
N TYR A 655 11.02 29.73 33.26
CA TYR A 655 10.57 28.59 34.05
C TYR A 655 10.54 27.33 33.20
N ASP A 656 11.37 26.35 33.55
CA ASP A 656 11.41 25.04 32.89
C ASP A 656 10.40 24.10 33.56
N LYS A 657 9.24 23.94 32.92
CA LYS A 657 8.15 23.09 33.40
C LYS A 657 8.46 21.59 33.33
N ASP A 658 9.43 21.19 32.50
CA ASP A 658 9.73 19.79 32.18
C ASP A 658 10.98 19.28 32.90
N TYR A 659 11.54 20.06 33.83
CA TYR A 659 12.62 19.63 34.73
C TYR A 659 12.25 18.34 35.50
N PRO A 660 13.18 17.36 35.65
CA PRO A 660 14.57 17.35 35.17
C PRO A 660 14.77 16.75 33.77
N ASP A 661 13.70 16.42 33.06
CA ASP A 661 13.72 15.62 31.83
C ASP A 661 13.80 16.48 30.55
N SER A 662 13.82 17.81 30.67
CA SER A 662 13.91 18.74 29.54
C SER A 662 15.24 18.63 28.78
N ALA A 663 15.22 19.00 27.49
CA ALA A 663 16.45 19.07 26.70
C ALA A 663 17.37 20.20 27.20
N LEU A 664 16.82 21.27 27.78
CA LEU A 664 17.60 22.35 28.37
C LEU A 664 18.51 21.86 29.51
N VAL A 665 18.02 20.97 30.38
CA VAL A 665 18.83 20.37 31.46
C VAL A 665 19.96 19.51 30.89
N ARG A 666 19.68 18.70 29.87
CA ARG A 666 20.70 17.90 29.16
C ARG A 666 21.72 18.80 28.45
N GLY A 667 21.24 19.89 27.85
CA GLY A 667 21.98 20.95 27.18
C GLY A 667 23.06 21.62 28.03
N GLN A 668 22.99 21.49 29.36
CA GLN A 668 24.08 21.94 30.24
C GLN A 668 25.32 21.06 30.18
N ARG A 669 25.22 19.82 29.66
CA ARG A 669 26.29 18.81 29.69
C ARG A 669 26.76 18.43 28.30
N GLU A 670 25.83 18.34 27.35
CA GLU A 670 26.09 17.91 25.97
C GLU A 670 25.15 18.66 25.02
N SER A 671 25.52 18.72 23.75
CA SER A 671 24.60 19.17 22.71
C SER A 671 23.41 18.21 22.63
N THR A 672 22.20 18.74 22.51
CA THR A 672 20.98 17.93 22.41
C THR A 672 19.84 18.74 21.80
N ALA A 673 18.73 18.08 21.49
CA ALA A 673 17.49 18.73 21.09
C ALA A 673 16.26 18.07 21.73
N ASP A 674 15.16 18.81 21.78
CA ASP A 674 13.89 18.35 22.34
C ASP A 674 13.38 17.06 21.71
N GLU A 675 12.81 16.18 22.54
CA GLU A 675 12.34 14.90 22.04
C GLU A 675 11.11 15.01 21.12
N ALA A 676 10.29 16.00 21.41
CA ALA A 676 9.05 16.34 20.76
C ALA A 676 8.82 17.85 20.88
N PRO A 677 7.93 18.43 20.07
CA PRO A 677 7.57 19.83 20.23
C PRO A 677 7.16 20.17 21.66
N TYR A 678 7.70 21.25 22.21
CA TYR A 678 7.29 21.83 23.49
C TYR A 678 6.59 23.17 23.27
N GLU A 679 5.89 23.63 24.29
CA GLU A 679 5.10 24.87 24.24
C GLU A 679 5.53 25.78 25.40
N ASP A 680 5.75 27.05 25.10
CA ASP A 680 6.11 28.10 26.04
C ASP A 680 5.26 29.37 25.78
N PRO A 681 5.46 30.48 26.51
CA PRO A 681 4.69 31.70 26.29
C PRO A 681 4.83 32.32 24.90
N TRP A 682 5.88 31.98 24.15
CA TRP A 682 6.18 32.60 22.86
C TRP A 682 5.67 31.74 21.69
N GLY A 683 5.46 30.43 21.89
CA GLY A 683 4.85 29.56 20.88
C GLY A 683 5.09 28.07 21.10
N THR A 684 5.20 27.32 19.99
CA THR A 684 5.47 25.88 20.02
C THR A 684 6.71 25.57 19.21
N TRP A 685 7.71 24.99 19.86
CA TRP A 685 9.08 24.94 19.36
C TRP A 685 9.66 23.54 19.38
N ILE A 686 10.70 23.36 18.57
CA ILE A 686 11.69 22.30 18.74
C ILE A 686 13.02 23.04 18.98
N ALA A 687 13.56 22.93 20.19
CA ALA A 687 14.81 23.60 20.56
C ALA A 687 16.00 22.66 20.47
N GLY A 688 17.12 23.20 20.01
CA GLY A 688 18.45 22.65 20.16
C GLY A 688 19.21 23.41 21.24
N HIS A 689 19.96 22.70 22.06
CA HIS A 689 20.72 23.25 23.16
C HIS A 689 22.15 22.77 23.14
N ALA A 690 23.09 23.64 23.51
CA ALA A 690 24.48 23.28 23.71
C ALA A 690 25.12 24.08 24.85
N PRO A 691 26.05 23.48 25.60
CA PRO A 691 26.69 24.15 26.72
C PRO A 691 27.74 25.14 26.22
N ILE A 692 27.69 26.35 26.77
CA ILE A 692 28.78 27.34 26.67
C ILE A 692 29.65 27.14 27.90
N ALA A 693 30.79 26.49 27.71
CA ALA A 693 31.70 26.09 28.77
C ALA A 693 32.95 26.98 28.84
N GLU A 694 33.52 27.10 30.03
CA GLU A 694 34.84 27.71 30.21
C GLU A 694 35.97 26.77 29.75
N GLY A 695 37.21 27.29 29.71
CA GLY A 695 38.39 26.49 29.41
C GLY A 695 38.68 25.34 30.40
N ASN A 696 37.98 25.28 31.54
CA ASN A 696 38.04 24.16 32.51
C ASN A 696 36.94 23.09 32.28
N GLY A 697 36.02 23.31 31.32
CA GLY A 697 34.89 22.44 31.02
C GLY A 697 33.62 22.68 31.85
N GLU A 698 33.58 23.72 32.70
CA GLU A 698 32.39 24.10 33.48
C GLU A 698 31.43 24.95 32.64
N THR A 699 30.15 24.57 32.61
CA THR A 699 29.12 25.26 31.82
C THR A 699 28.64 26.53 32.52
N VAL A 700 28.80 27.67 31.87
CA VAL A 700 28.37 29.00 32.36
C VAL A 700 26.96 29.35 31.89
N ALA A 701 26.62 28.93 30.68
CA ALA A 701 25.32 29.15 30.07
C ALA A 701 25.02 28.08 29.02
N VAL A 702 23.80 28.06 28.52
CA VAL A 702 23.33 27.17 27.45
C VAL A 702 22.79 28.04 26.34
N ILE A 703 23.28 27.83 25.11
CA ILE A 703 22.64 28.43 23.94
C ILE A 703 21.39 27.62 23.58
N GLY A 704 20.31 28.29 23.22
CA GLY A 704 19.08 27.70 22.68
C GLY A 704 18.79 28.21 21.28
N ILE A 705 18.43 27.29 20.40
CA ILE A 705 18.07 27.54 19.00
C ILE A 705 16.70 26.94 18.74
N ASP A 706 15.71 27.77 18.43
CA ASP A 706 14.33 27.30 18.25
C ASP A 706 13.91 27.36 16.78
N ILE A 707 13.27 26.28 16.33
CA ILE A 707 12.50 26.23 15.08
C ILE A 707 11.03 26.02 15.43
N ASP A 708 10.14 26.68 14.67
CA ASP A 708 8.69 26.52 14.80
C ASP A 708 8.26 25.07 14.54
N ALA A 709 7.53 24.47 15.49
CA ALA A 709 7.10 23.08 15.39
C ALA A 709 6.14 22.80 14.20
N SER A 710 5.50 23.84 13.65
CA SER A 710 4.69 23.73 12.44
C SER A 710 5.53 23.36 11.22
N GLU A 711 6.84 23.58 11.23
CA GLU A 711 7.75 23.22 10.15
C GLU A 711 7.78 21.70 9.91
N VAL A 712 7.82 20.89 10.97
CA VAL A 712 7.70 19.42 10.87
C VAL A 712 6.38 19.03 10.19
N SER A 713 5.29 19.71 10.59
CA SER A 713 3.96 19.45 10.04
C SER A 713 3.86 19.89 8.58
N ARG A 714 4.49 21.00 8.20
CA ARG A 714 4.56 21.51 6.82
C ARG A 714 5.29 20.53 5.92
N LEU A 715 6.51 20.12 6.30
CA LEU A 715 7.31 19.13 5.57
C LEU A 715 6.56 17.80 5.37
N SER A 716 5.84 17.33 6.39
CA SER A 716 5.02 16.12 6.27
C SER A 716 3.77 16.33 5.42
N SER A 717 3.08 17.45 5.56
CA SER A 717 1.82 17.71 4.85
C SER A 717 2.03 17.91 3.35
N GLU A 718 3.12 18.55 2.93
CA GLU A 718 3.47 18.72 1.51
C GLU A 718 3.62 17.37 0.79
N THR A 719 4.16 16.36 1.48
CA THR A 719 4.32 15.00 0.95
C THR A 719 2.98 14.25 0.85
N PHE A 720 2.10 14.40 1.84
CA PHE A 720 0.92 13.53 2.00
C PHE A 720 -0.42 14.15 1.59
N ASN A 721 -0.55 15.48 1.50
CA ASN A 721 -1.80 16.14 1.13
C ASN A 721 -2.38 15.67 -0.23
N PRO A 722 -1.58 15.53 -1.31
CA PRO A 722 -2.09 14.98 -2.58
C PRO A 722 -2.61 13.54 -2.43
N LEU A 723 -1.94 12.73 -1.61
CA LEU A 723 -2.31 11.32 -1.37
C LEU A 723 -3.59 11.21 -0.53
N LEU A 724 -3.73 12.03 0.50
CA LEU A 724 -4.93 12.11 1.32
C LEU A 724 -6.13 12.60 0.50
N PHE A 725 -5.94 13.60 -0.37
CA PHE A 725 -6.96 14.05 -1.30
C PHE A 725 -7.40 12.94 -2.26
N PHE A 726 -6.44 12.20 -2.83
CA PHE A 726 -6.74 11.04 -3.68
C PHE A 726 -7.52 9.95 -2.92
N ILE A 727 -7.09 9.58 -1.71
CA ILE A 727 -7.78 8.58 -0.88
C ILE A 727 -9.19 9.05 -0.52
N GLY A 728 -9.37 10.33 -0.20
CA GLY A 728 -10.68 10.93 0.06
C GLY A 728 -11.61 10.88 -1.16
N LEU A 729 -11.11 11.26 -2.33
CA LEU A 729 -11.87 11.22 -3.59
C LEU A 729 -12.21 9.77 -4.00
N PHE A 730 -11.25 8.85 -3.85
CA PHE A 730 -11.45 7.43 -4.12
C PHE A 730 -12.47 6.81 -3.16
N SER A 731 -12.37 7.12 -1.87
CA SER A 731 -13.33 6.67 -0.85
C SER A 731 -14.74 7.21 -1.13
N SER A 732 -14.85 8.47 -1.52
CA SER A 732 -16.11 9.09 -1.95
C SER A 732 -16.69 8.39 -3.18
N PHE A 733 -15.86 8.05 -4.17
CA PHE A 733 -16.29 7.28 -5.34
C PHE A 733 -16.77 5.87 -4.97
N VAL A 734 -16.04 5.15 -4.13
CA VAL A 734 -16.43 3.82 -3.62
C VAL A 734 -17.76 3.91 -2.86
N LEU A 735 -17.94 4.93 -2.02
CA LEU A 735 -19.17 5.18 -1.28
C LEU A 735 -20.35 5.51 -2.21
N MET A 736 -20.16 6.42 -3.17
CA MET A 736 -21.17 6.79 -4.15
C MET A 736 -21.63 5.58 -4.96
N ARG A 737 -20.69 4.73 -5.38
CA ARG A 737 -20.99 3.47 -6.07
C ARG A 737 -21.71 2.48 -5.18
N PHE A 738 -21.30 2.33 -3.92
CA PHE A 738 -21.96 1.47 -2.94
C PHE A 738 -23.44 1.87 -2.75
N VAL A 739 -23.69 3.17 -2.56
CA VAL A 739 -25.03 3.75 -2.44
C VAL A 739 -25.84 3.54 -3.71
N ALA A 740 -25.27 3.76 -4.89
CA ALA A 740 -25.97 3.57 -6.17
C ALA A 740 -26.43 2.11 -6.38
N VAL A 741 -25.59 1.14 -5.99
CA VAL A 741 -25.92 -0.30 -6.09
C VAL A 741 -26.95 -0.74 -5.04
N HIS A 742 -26.88 -0.19 -3.82
CA HIS A 742 -27.75 -0.59 -2.70
C HIS A 742 -28.94 0.34 -2.47
N ARG A 743 -29.16 1.32 -3.37
CA ARG A 743 -30.27 2.28 -3.32
C ARG A 743 -31.65 1.64 -3.05
N PRO A 744 -32.02 0.48 -3.64
CA PRO A 744 -33.30 -0.16 -3.36
C PRO A 744 -33.41 -0.63 -1.91
N LEU A 745 -32.38 -1.30 -1.39
CA LEU A 745 -32.33 -1.83 -0.02
C LEU A 745 -32.31 -0.69 1.02
N LEU A 746 -31.52 0.35 0.79
CA LEU A 746 -31.43 1.55 1.64
C LEU A 746 -32.78 2.29 1.71
N SER A 747 -33.49 2.40 0.57
CA SER A 747 -34.82 3.00 0.54
C SER A 747 -35.85 2.22 1.36
N GLU A 748 -35.74 0.89 1.38
CA GLU A 748 -36.64 0.02 2.16
C GLU A 748 -36.35 0.07 3.66
N ILE A 749 -35.07 0.14 4.06
CA ILE A 749 -34.66 0.33 5.46
C ILE A 749 -35.15 1.69 5.98
N LEU A 750 -34.93 2.77 5.22
CA LEU A 750 -35.40 4.11 5.59
C LEU A 750 -36.94 4.18 5.71
N ARG A 751 -37.67 3.47 4.83
CA ARG A 751 -39.12 3.33 4.93
C ARG A 751 -39.55 2.60 6.21
N LYS A 752 -38.88 1.50 6.56
CA LYS A 752 -39.14 0.74 7.81
C LYS A 752 -38.79 1.54 9.08
N MET A 753 -37.75 2.38 9.03
CA MET A 753 -37.40 3.26 10.15
C MET A 753 -38.41 4.40 10.34
N ARG A 754 -38.94 4.98 9.25
CA ARG A 754 -40.03 5.97 9.33
C ARG A 754 -41.32 5.37 9.90
N LEU A 755 -41.65 4.13 9.53
CA LEU A 755 -42.83 3.41 10.03
C LEU A 755 -42.71 2.96 11.49
N ARG A 756 -41.52 2.99 12.10
CA ARG A 756 -41.33 2.70 13.54
C ARG A 756 -41.34 3.95 14.42
N ARG A 757 -41.33 5.15 13.82
CA ARG A 757 -41.41 6.44 14.53
C ARG A 757 -42.81 7.07 14.49
N LEU A 758 -43.73 6.49 13.71
CA LEU A 758 -45.17 6.70 13.75
C LEU A 758 -45.78 5.58 14.57
#